data_AF-I2AK13-F1
#
_entry.id   AF-I2AK13-F1
#
_cell.length_a   1.000
_cell.length_b   1.000
_cell.length_c   1.000
_cell.angle_alpha   90.00
_cell.angle_beta   90.00
_cell.angle_gamma   90.00
#
_symmetry.space_group_name_H-M   'P 1'
#
loop_
_entity.id
_entity.type
_entity.pdbx_description
1 polymer ?
#
loop_
_entity_poly.entity_id
_entity_poly.type
_entity_poly.pdbx_seq_one_letter_code
_entity_poly.pdbx_strand_id
1 'polypeptide(L)'
;MVSGAATAIYIAAPEPETGKSTIALGLLHRLTATVAKVGVFRPITRSDGGDRQRGEAGRSGSPQDRGDRDYILELLLSRTTAGLSYEQCVGVTYQQLHADGDAAIAAIVDAYHAVAEQCDVVVIVGSDYSELGQAIRPAELSTNARIAVNLGAPLLLTVSGKGRTAGEVADVVKVCLAELDAQHAHTAAVVANRCEPAELDAIRKKLDEALRPSSLRSYVLPDEPLLSAPTVAELQSAVRGTPVSGEESLREREVTGVMVAGMTADHVLERLRDGMAVITPGDRSDVVLAVASAHAAEGFPSLSCIVLNGGFELHPSIAALVAGLRLRLPIVATALGTYDTASAAASARGSVTAASQRKIDTAVELMDGHVDITDLLAQLAIPIPTVTTPQMFIHQLTLQARSDRRHIVLPEGDDDRILRSAGRVLQRRVADLTILGDEAQIRQRAGELGVDLADVTVIDPRASRLRDEFADQYAQLRKAKGVTVEQAREIMRDTTYFGTMMVHNGMVDGMVSGAAHTTAHTVRPAFEIIKTVPDVSTVSSIFLMCLPDRVLAYGDCAIIPNPTPEQLADIAISSARTAAQFGIEPRVAMLSYSTGDSGSGADVDKVRTATQLVRERNPDLPVEGPIQYDAAIEPSVAATKLRDSPVAGRATVLIFPDLNTGNNTYKAVQRSAGALAIGPVLQGLRKPVNDLSRGALVEDIVNTVAITAIQAQGGP
;
A
#
# COMPACT_ATOMS: atom_id res chain seq x y z
N MET A 1 7.64 21.19 13.94
CA MET A 1 7.94 20.99 12.51
C MET A 1 7.48 19.59 12.17
N VAL A 2 6.30 19.46 11.57
CA VAL A 2 5.74 18.17 11.15
C VAL A 2 6.69 17.62 10.08
N SER A 3 7.27 16.44 10.28
CA SER A 3 8.07 15.79 9.24
C SER A 3 7.15 15.56 8.04
N GLY A 4 7.40 16.27 6.93
CA GLY A 4 6.61 16.11 5.72
C GLY A 4 6.68 14.64 5.28
N ALA A 5 5.54 13.99 5.14
CA ALA A 5 5.47 12.66 4.55
C ALA A 5 6.11 12.71 3.14
N ALA A 6 6.89 11.70 2.80
CA ALA A 6 7.51 11.61 1.48
C ALA A 6 6.43 11.68 0.39
N THR A 7 6.66 12.46 -0.66
CA THR A 7 5.74 12.50 -1.80
C THR A 7 5.94 11.23 -2.62
N ALA A 8 4.87 10.56 -3.04
CA ALA A 8 4.99 9.36 -3.86
C ALA A 8 4.21 9.43 -5.15
N ILE A 9 4.61 8.64 -6.13
CA ILE A 9 3.99 8.58 -7.46
C ILE A 9 3.90 7.12 -7.85
N TYR A 10 2.68 6.65 -8.12
CA TYR A 10 2.43 5.27 -8.49
C TYR A 10 2.22 5.13 -10.00
N ILE A 11 3.11 4.44 -10.70
CA ILE A 11 2.97 4.21 -12.14
C ILE A 11 2.25 2.87 -12.35
N ALA A 12 1.04 2.92 -12.91
CA ALA A 12 0.23 1.73 -13.19
C ALA A 12 -0.13 1.65 -14.68
N ALA A 13 -0.37 0.44 -15.16
CA ALA A 13 -0.85 0.21 -16.52
C ALA A 13 -1.87 -0.94 -16.55
N PRO A 14 -2.82 -0.93 -17.49
CA PRO A 14 -3.83 -1.97 -17.61
C PRO A 14 -3.35 -3.22 -18.36
N GLU A 15 -2.17 -3.13 -18.99
CA GLU A 15 -1.60 -4.17 -19.84
C GLU A 15 -0.06 -4.15 -19.77
N PRO A 16 0.60 -5.29 -20.09
CA PRO A 16 2.05 -5.37 -20.17
C PRO A 16 2.60 -4.55 -21.36
N GLU A 17 3.91 -4.32 -21.37
CA GLU A 17 4.63 -3.66 -22.47
C GLU A 17 4.16 -2.23 -22.81
N THR A 18 3.56 -1.54 -21.85
CA THR A 18 3.15 -0.13 -21.95
C THR A 18 4.31 0.85 -21.81
N GLY A 19 5.52 0.36 -21.50
CA GLY A 19 6.72 1.18 -21.29
C GLY A 19 6.75 1.91 -19.95
N LYS A 20 6.15 1.32 -18.90
CA LYS A 20 6.21 1.83 -17.53
C LYS A 20 7.65 2.10 -17.04
N SER A 21 8.59 1.25 -17.41
CA SER A 21 10.02 1.41 -17.06
C SER A 21 10.61 2.68 -17.68
N THR A 22 10.29 2.99 -18.94
CA THR A 22 10.69 4.22 -19.63
C THR A 22 10.18 5.46 -18.88
N ILE A 23 8.90 5.44 -18.51
CA ILE A 23 8.25 6.55 -17.79
C ILE A 23 8.85 6.71 -16.39
N ALA A 24 9.03 5.61 -15.66
CA ALA A 24 9.64 5.60 -14.34
C ALA A 24 11.07 6.14 -14.38
N LEU A 25 11.85 5.77 -15.41
CA LEU A 25 13.23 6.20 -15.58
C LEU A 25 13.33 7.70 -15.87
N GLY A 26 12.50 8.23 -16.77
CA GLY A 26 12.49 9.67 -17.06
C GLY A 26 12.04 10.49 -15.85
N LEU A 27 11.03 10.02 -15.13
CA LEU A 27 10.57 10.65 -13.89
C LEU A 27 11.67 10.66 -12.82
N LEU A 28 12.34 9.51 -12.61
CA LEU A 28 13.42 9.36 -11.65
C LEU A 28 14.63 10.24 -11.99
N HIS A 29 15.02 10.32 -13.26
CA HIS A 29 16.11 11.18 -13.72
C HIS A 29 15.88 12.65 -13.36
N ARG A 30 14.64 13.13 -13.51
CA ARG A 30 14.29 14.52 -13.21
C ARG A 30 14.15 14.79 -11.71
N LEU A 31 13.55 13.86 -10.97
CA LEU A 31 13.41 13.97 -9.52
C LEU A 31 14.78 14.00 -8.84
N THR A 32 15.73 13.20 -9.28
CA THR A 32 17.09 13.18 -8.70
C THR A 32 17.89 14.46 -8.95
N ALA A 33 17.48 15.26 -9.95
CA ALA A 33 18.05 16.58 -10.19
C ALA A 33 17.46 17.68 -9.30
N THR A 34 16.27 17.47 -8.73
CA THR A 34 15.51 18.50 -7.97
C THR A 34 15.34 18.16 -6.49
N VAL A 35 15.47 16.88 -6.11
CA VAL A 35 15.19 16.35 -4.78
C VAL A 35 16.40 15.59 -4.26
N ALA A 36 16.73 15.79 -2.97
CA ALA A 36 17.94 15.22 -2.37
C ALA A 36 17.86 13.69 -2.22
N LYS A 37 16.77 13.16 -1.65
CA LYS A 37 16.60 11.73 -1.41
C LYS A 37 15.44 11.16 -2.22
N VAL A 38 15.74 10.62 -3.39
CA VAL A 38 14.74 9.94 -4.24
C VAL A 38 14.93 8.44 -4.11
N GLY A 39 13.86 7.76 -3.69
CA GLY A 39 13.77 6.32 -3.60
C GLY A 39 12.87 5.73 -4.68
N VAL A 40 12.93 4.41 -4.82
CA VAL A 40 12.02 3.64 -5.68
C VAL A 40 11.43 2.51 -4.87
N PHE A 41 10.22 2.08 -5.23
CA PHE A 41 9.56 0.96 -4.57
C PHE A 41 8.82 0.09 -5.59
N ARG A 42 8.97 -1.23 -5.45
CA ARG A 42 8.29 -2.24 -6.28
C ARG A 42 7.34 -3.03 -5.37
N PRO A 43 6.03 -2.72 -5.38
CA PRO A 43 5.06 -3.35 -4.49
C PRO A 43 4.95 -4.87 -4.71
N ILE A 44 5.03 -5.31 -5.96
CA ILE A 44 4.91 -6.71 -6.35
C ILE A 44 6.08 -7.08 -7.25
N THR A 45 6.81 -8.13 -6.87
CA THR A 45 7.89 -8.73 -7.68
C THR A 45 7.53 -10.12 -8.19
N ARG A 46 8.15 -10.51 -9.31
CA ARG A 46 7.94 -11.80 -9.97
C ARG A 46 8.67 -13.00 -9.37
N SER A 47 9.55 -12.77 -8.39
CA SER A 47 10.41 -13.82 -7.85
C SER A 47 9.60 -15.03 -7.38
N ASP A 48 9.84 -16.18 -8.01
CA ASP A 48 9.41 -17.49 -7.53
C ASP A 48 10.34 -17.81 -6.35
N GLY A 49 10.01 -17.23 -5.19
CA GLY A 49 10.71 -17.49 -3.96
C GLY A 49 10.59 -18.96 -3.58
N GLY A 50 11.53 -19.78 -4.04
CA GLY A 50 11.83 -21.07 -3.44
C GLY A 50 12.13 -20.84 -1.95
N ASP A 51 11.21 -21.31 -1.11
CA ASP A 51 11.30 -21.49 0.34
C ASP A 51 12.32 -20.60 1.08
N ARG A 52 11.91 -19.40 1.46
CA ARG A 52 12.53 -18.66 2.59
C ARG A 52 12.02 -19.15 3.96
N GLN A 53 11.82 -20.45 4.10
CA GLN A 53 11.61 -21.10 5.41
C GLN A 53 12.67 -22.18 5.62
N ARG A 54 13.87 -21.76 6.04
CA ARG A 54 14.70 -22.44 7.06
C ARG A 54 16.04 -21.73 7.26
N GLY A 55 16.26 -21.27 8.49
CA GLY A 55 17.56 -21.38 9.16
C GLY A 55 18.47 -20.15 9.12
N GLU A 56 18.62 -19.54 10.28
CA GLU A 56 19.82 -18.80 10.65
C GLU A 56 21.10 -19.61 10.36
N ALA A 57 22.10 -18.95 9.77
CA ALA A 57 23.53 -19.00 10.12
C ALA A 57 24.34 -18.57 8.89
N GLY A 58 25.19 -17.55 9.08
CA GLY A 58 25.87 -16.86 8.00
C GLY A 58 26.72 -17.72 7.08
N ARG A 59 26.84 -17.27 5.83
CA ARG A 59 28.05 -17.29 5.01
C ARG A 59 27.85 -16.38 3.80
N SER A 60 28.92 -15.66 3.49
CA SER A 60 29.14 -14.85 2.29
C SER A 60 28.53 -15.46 1.03
N GLY A 61 27.53 -14.78 0.45
CA GLY A 61 26.94 -15.17 -0.84
C GLY A 61 27.87 -14.84 -2.00
N SER A 62 28.23 -15.86 -2.77
CA SER A 62 28.92 -15.75 -4.06
C SER A 62 28.02 -15.10 -5.13
N PRO A 63 28.57 -14.49 -6.20
CA PRO A 63 27.82 -13.65 -7.15
C PRO A 63 26.82 -14.37 -8.07
N GLN A 64 26.53 -15.66 -7.84
CA GLN A 64 25.82 -16.53 -8.77
C GLN A 64 24.32 -16.75 -8.46
N ASP A 65 23.79 -16.10 -7.41
CA ASP A 65 22.37 -16.13 -7.01
C ASP A 65 21.50 -14.99 -7.62
N ARG A 66 22.03 -14.24 -8.60
CA ARG A 66 21.37 -13.05 -9.19
C ARG A 66 20.26 -13.35 -10.22
N GLY A 67 19.82 -14.60 -10.35
CA GLY A 67 18.89 -15.02 -11.41
C GLY A 67 17.42 -14.63 -11.21
N ASP A 68 17.04 -14.16 -10.01
CA ASP A 68 15.63 -14.03 -9.60
C ASP A 68 15.24 -12.60 -9.14
N ARG A 69 16.07 -11.61 -9.47
CA ARG A 69 15.83 -10.19 -9.16
C ARG A 69 15.05 -9.50 -10.29
N ASP A 70 14.12 -8.62 -9.90
CA ASP A 70 13.33 -7.79 -10.82
C ASP A 70 14.25 -6.76 -11.50
N TYR A 71 14.47 -6.95 -12.80
CA TYR A 71 15.37 -6.11 -13.60
C TYR A 71 14.92 -4.64 -13.68
N ILE A 72 13.63 -4.35 -13.53
CA ILE A 72 13.10 -2.98 -13.52
C ILE A 72 13.53 -2.31 -12.22
N LEU A 73 13.36 -3.00 -11.10
CA LEU A 73 13.80 -2.49 -9.80
C LEU A 73 15.32 -2.29 -9.77
N GLU A 74 16.11 -3.23 -10.30
CA GLU A 74 17.56 -3.08 -10.40
C GLU A 74 17.98 -1.87 -11.27
N LEU A 75 17.34 -1.70 -12.43
CA LEU A 75 17.54 -0.53 -13.28
C LEU A 75 17.29 0.77 -12.50
N LEU A 76 16.14 0.88 -11.84
CA LEU A 76 15.74 2.11 -11.18
C LEU A 76 16.62 2.39 -9.95
N LEU A 77 16.94 1.37 -9.14
CA LEU A 77 17.81 1.51 -7.97
C LEU A 77 19.19 2.08 -8.32
N SER A 78 19.76 1.66 -9.45
CA SER A 78 21.05 2.16 -9.93
C SER A 78 21.09 3.68 -10.18
N ARG A 79 19.91 4.33 -10.21
CA ARG A 79 19.74 5.76 -10.46
C ARG A 79 19.13 6.51 -9.28
N THR A 80 18.86 5.85 -8.15
CA THR A 80 18.34 6.51 -6.94
C THR A 80 19.42 7.25 -6.15
N THR A 81 19.01 8.22 -5.33
CA THR A 81 19.92 8.95 -4.42
C THR A 81 19.72 8.59 -2.95
N ALA A 82 18.64 7.88 -2.60
CA ALA A 82 18.34 7.49 -1.22
C ALA A 82 19.29 6.40 -0.66
N GLY A 83 20.01 5.67 -1.50
CA GLY A 83 20.99 4.67 -1.08
C GLY A 83 20.40 3.39 -0.45
N LEU A 84 19.13 3.09 -0.76
CA LEU A 84 18.44 1.90 -0.27
C LEU A 84 18.88 0.63 -1.00
N SER A 85 18.86 -0.51 -0.29
CA SER A 85 19.14 -1.82 -0.88
C SER A 85 17.94 -2.38 -1.65
N TYR A 86 18.21 -3.34 -2.54
CA TYR A 86 17.16 -4.03 -3.32
C TYR A 86 16.09 -4.63 -2.40
N GLU A 87 16.51 -5.32 -1.34
CA GLU A 87 15.62 -5.99 -0.40
C GLU A 87 14.71 -5.03 0.36
N GLN A 88 15.13 -3.78 0.58
CA GLN A 88 14.31 -2.75 1.23
C GLN A 88 13.24 -2.18 0.30
N CYS A 89 13.44 -2.25 -1.01
CA CYS A 89 12.57 -1.64 -2.02
C CYS A 89 11.54 -2.61 -2.61
N VAL A 90 11.41 -3.81 -2.06
CA VAL A 90 10.46 -4.85 -2.47
C VAL A 90 9.32 -4.96 -1.46
N GLY A 91 8.08 -5.01 -1.94
CA GLY A 91 6.91 -5.32 -1.12
C GLY A 91 6.73 -6.82 -0.92
N VAL A 92 6.01 -7.47 -1.84
CA VAL A 92 5.65 -8.90 -1.76
C VAL A 92 5.82 -9.59 -3.11
N THR A 93 5.78 -10.92 -3.11
CA THR A 93 5.72 -11.72 -4.34
C THR A 93 4.28 -11.92 -4.82
N TYR A 94 4.11 -12.26 -6.10
CA TYR A 94 2.79 -12.64 -6.63
C TYR A 94 2.13 -13.78 -5.87
N GLN A 95 2.90 -14.78 -5.45
CA GLN A 95 2.38 -15.92 -4.70
C GLN A 95 1.79 -15.50 -3.35
N GLN A 96 2.43 -14.56 -2.66
CA GLN A 96 1.95 -14.03 -1.38
C GLN A 96 0.64 -13.25 -1.57
N LEU A 97 0.55 -12.43 -2.62
CA LEU A 97 -0.67 -11.70 -2.95
C LEU A 97 -1.85 -12.62 -3.29
N HIS A 98 -1.59 -13.72 -4.01
CA HIS A 98 -2.62 -14.72 -4.33
C HIS A 98 -3.04 -15.56 -3.12
N ALA A 99 -2.14 -15.80 -2.17
CA ALA A 99 -2.44 -16.58 -0.97
C ALA A 99 -3.33 -15.80 0.02
N ASP A 100 -3.00 -14.54 0.29
CA ASP A 100 -3.76 -13.66 1.17
C ASP A 100 -3.58 -12.19 0.75
N GLY A 101 -4.57 -11.66 0.03
CA GLY A 101 -4.51 -10.32 -0.53
C GLY A 101 -4.47 -9.21 0.53
N ASP A 102 -5.15 -9.39 1.66
CA ASP A 102 -5.22 -8.35 2.70
C ASP A 102 -3.93 -8.31 3.52
N ALA A 103 -3.38 -9.49 3.86
CA ALA A 103 -2.07 -9.58 4.51
C ALA A 103 -0.95 -9.07 3.60
N ALA A 104 -1.03 -9.36 2.30
CA ALA A 104 -0.08 -8.86 1.31
C ALA A 104 -0.11 -7.33 1.20
N ILE A 105 -1.30 -6.71 1.14
CA ILE A 105 -1.43 -5.25 1.11
C ILE A 105 -0.85 -4.63 2.39
N ALA A 106 -1.12 -5.20 3.57
CA ALA A 106 -0.55 -4.72 4.83
C ALA A 106 0.99 -4.77 4.80
N ALA A 107 1.58 -5.87 4.31
CA ALA A 107 3.03 -6.00 4.16
C ALA A 107 3.62 -4.99 3.15
N ILE A 108 2.93 -4.73 2.04
CA ILE A 108 3.31 -3.70 1.06
C ILE A 108 3.32 -2.32 1.71
N VAL A 109 2.29 -1.97 2.49
CA VAL A 109 2.17 -0.68 3.21
C VAL A 109 3.32 -0.50 4.19
N ASP A 110 3.61 -1.52 5.01
CA ASP A 110 4.71 -1.49 5.98
C ASP A 110 6.08 -1.33 5.29
N ALA A 111 6.33 -2.09 4.22
CA ALA A 111 7.58 -2.02 3.46
C ALA A 111 7.76 -0.66 2.77
N TYR A 112 6.68 -0.12 2.17
CA TYR A 112 6.70 1.20 1.56
C TYR A 112 7.00 2.29 2.58
N HIS A 113 6.37 2.26 3.76
CA HIS A 113 6.62 3.29 4.78
C HIS A 113 8.06 3.27 5.29
N ALA A 114 8.68 2.09 5.43
CA ALA A 114 10.11 1.99 5.75
C ALA A 114 11.04 2.62 4.69
N VAL A 115 10.62 2.60 3.41
CA VAL A 115 11.29 3.31 2.32
C VAL A 115 11.02 4.81 2.40
N ALA A 116 9.74 5.20 2.57
CA ALA A 116 9.30 6.58 2.62
C ALA A 116 9.95 7.37 3.77
N GLU A 117 10.18 6.76 4.94
CA GLU A 117 10.90 7.39 6.06
C GLU A 117 12.34 7.83 5.72
N GLN A 118 12.93 7.22 4.69
CA GLN A 118 14.31 7.46 4.26
C GLN A 118 14.39 8.29 2.98
N CYS A 119 13.26 8.69 2.41
CA CYS A 119 13.16 9.39 1.14
C CYS A 119 12.35 10.69 1.27
N ASP A 120 12.66 11.67 0.43
CA ASP A 120 11.82 12.86 0.25
C ASP A 120 10.74 12.57 -0.81
N VAL A 121 11.09 11.78 -1.83
CA VAL A 121 10.18 11.33 -2.88
C VAL A 121 10.37 9.85 -3.19
N VAL A 122 9.28 9.10 -3.42
CA VAL A 122 9.32 7.68 -3.81
C VAL A 122 8.61 7.45 -5.15
N VAL A 123 9.33 6.92 -6.14
CA VAL A 123 8.72 6.44 -7.40
C VAL A 123 8.31 4.99 -7.24
N ILE A 124 7.01 4.73 -7.25
CA ILE A 124 6.44 3.39 -7.10
C ILE A 124 6.10 2.87 -8.49
N VAL A 125 6.61 1.70 -8.85
CA VAL A 125 6.28 1.06 -10.14
C VAL A 125 5.37 -0.13 -9.88
N GLY A 126 4.14 -0.04 -10.38
CA GLY A 126 3.12 -1.08 -10.29
C GLY A 126 3.38 -2.25 -11.23
N SER A 127 2.79 -3.40 -10.91
CA SER A 127 3.12 -4.69 -11.50
C SER A 127 2.83 -4.79 -13.01
N ASP A 128 3.43 -5.81 -13.64
CA ASP A 128 3.20 -6.19 -15.03
C ASP A 128 2.88 -7.68 -15.05
N TYR A 129 1.63 -8.09 -15.27
CA TYR A 129 1.28 -9.51 -15.39
C TYR A 129 1.69 -9.99 -16.78
N SER A 130 2.64 -10.93 -16.88
CA SER A 130 3.00 -11.56 -18.17
C SER A 130 2.78 -13.06 -18.22
N GLU A 131 1.80 -13.58 -17.48
CA GLU A 131 1.33 -14.94 -17.74
C GLU A 131 0.09 -14.91 -18.64
N LEU A 132 0.36 -15.12 -19.94
CA LEU A 132 -0.56 -15.49 -21.01
C LEU A 132 -1.51 -14.39 -21.54
N GLY A 133 -1.07 -13.66 -22.57
CA GLY A 133 -1.96 -13.00 -23.54
C GLY A 133 -2.01 -11.46 -23.50
N GLN A 134 -2.11 -10.86 -24.68
CA GLN A 134 -2.10 -9.41 -24.97
C GLN A 134 -3.44 -8.69 -24.71
N ALA A 135 -4.26 -9.17 -23.77
CA ALA A 135 -5.58 -8.60 -23.50
C ALA A 135 -5.58 -7.69 -22.27
N ILE A 136 -6.31 -6.58 -22.34
CA ILE A 136 -6.61 -5.67 -21.22
C ILE A 136 -7.25 -6.49 -20.09
N ARG A 137 -6.65 -6.47 -18.89
CA ARG A 137 -7.22 -7.15 -17.71
C ARG A 137 -7.59 -6.13 -16.64
N PRO A 138 -8.90 -5.85 -16.45
CA PRO A 138 -9.36 -4.93 -15.40
C PRO A 138 -8.88 -5.31 -13.99
N ALA A 139 -8.72 -6.61 -13.71
CA ALA A 139 -8.28 -7.12 -12.42
C ALA A 139 -6.86 -6.68 -12.01
N GLU A 140 -5.96 -6.44 -12.97
CA GLU A 140 -4.60 -5.99 -12.63
C GLU A 140 -4.55 -4.49 -12.34
N LEU A 141 -5.27 -3.69 -13.13
CA LEU A 141 -5.37 -2.26 -12.88
C LEU A 141 -6.04 -2.00 -11.54
N SER A 142 -7.10 -2.74 -11.21
CA SER A 142 -7.80 -2.61 -9.92
C SER A 142 -6.92 -3.00 -8.73
N THR A 143 -6.06 -4.01 -8.88
CA THR A 143 -5.07 -4.39 -7.86
C THR A 143 -4.04 -3.28 -7.64
N ASN A 144 -3.47 -2.74 -8.72
CA ASN A 144 -2.53 -1.62 -8.64
C ASN A 144 -3.18 -0.36 -8.06
N ALA A 145 -4.44 -0.08 -8.42
CA ALA A 145 -5.23 1.01 -7.87
C ALA A 145 -5.44 0.85 -6.36
N ARG A 146 -5.84 -0.36 -5.91
CA ARG A 146 -6.02 -0.68 -4.49
C ARG A 146 -4.72 -0.49 -3.71
N ILE A 147 -3.58 -0.91 -4.26
CA ILE A 147 -2.28 -0.68 -3.63
C ILE A 147 -1.99 0.83 -3.57
N ALA A 148 -2.11 1.55 -4.68
CA ALA A 148 -1.85 2.99 -4.73
C ALA A 148 -2.68 3.77 -3.70
N VAL A 149 -3.94 3.41 -3.51
CA VAL A 149 -4.84 3.98 -2.49
C VAL A 149 -4.34 3.69 -1.08
N ASN A 150 -3.95 2.45 -0.78
CA ASN A 150 -3.40 2.09 0.55
C ASN A 150 -2.03 2.72 0.82
N LEU A 151 -1.29 3.10 -0.22
CA LEU A 151 -0.03 3.83 -0.08
C LEU A 151 -0.23 5.35 0.00
N GLY A 152 -1.46 5.83 -0.21
CA GLY A 152 -1.76 7.25 -0.36
C GLY A 152 -0.92 7.89 -1.47
N ALA A 153 -0.79 7.22 -2.62
CA ALA A 153 0.05 7.68 -3.73
C ALA A 153 -0.81 8.02 -4.97
N PRO A 154 -0.69 9.22 -5.57
CA PRO A 154 -1.32 9.54 -6.84
C PRO A 154 -0.82 8.62 -7.96
N LEU A 155 -1.75 8.24 -8.85
CA LEU A 155 -1.52 7.26 -9.90
C LEU A 155 -1.28 7.93 -11.26
N LEU A 156 -0.16 7.59 -11.90
CA LEU A 156 0.17 7.92 -13.27
C LEU A 156 -0.24 6.75 -14.17
N LEU A 157 -1.40 6.88 -14.83
CA LEU A 157 -1.95 5.83 -15.68
C LEU A 157 -1.19 5.79 -17.01
N THR A 158 -0.56 4.66 -17.31
CA THR A 158 0.12 4.44 -18.59
C THR A 158 -0.68 3.49 -19.47
N VAL A 159 -0.96 3.87 -20.71
CA VAL A 159 -1.64 3.03 -21.72
C VAL A 159 -0.78 2.88 -22.97
N SER A 160 -0.89 1.76 -23.68
CA SER A 160 -0.22 1.56 -24.96
C SER A 160 -1.04 2.16 -26.11
N GLY A 161 -0.40 2.95 -26.96
CA GLY A 161 -0.92 3.40 -28.24
C GLY A 161 -0.51 2.51 -29.42
N LYS A 162 0.27 1.46 -29.17
CA LYS A 162 0.86 0.65 -30.24
C LYS A 162 -0.22 -0.08 -31.04
N GLY A 163 -0.27 0.18 -32.34
CA GLY A 163 -1.27 -0.42 -33.24
C GLY A 163 -2.70 0.04 -32.98
N ARG A 164 -2.90 1.18 -32.28
CA ARG A 164 -4.22 1.75 -31.96
C ARG A 164 -4.39 3.12 -32.61
N THR A 165 -5.62 3.39 -33.04
CA THR A 165 -6.07 4.71 -33.50
C THR A 165 -6.34 5.64 -32.32
N ALA A 166 -6.44 6.94 -32.58
CA ALA A 166 -6.80 7.94 -31.57
C ALA A 166 -8.10 7.64 -30.81
N GLY A 167 -9.11 7.07 -31.48
CA GLY A 167 -10.37 6.67 -30.86
C GLY A 167 -10.20 5.51 -29.87
N GLU A 168 -9.48 4.47 -30.29
CA GLU A 168 -9.25 3.28 -29.46
C GLU A 168 -8.43 3.60 -28.21
N VAL A 169 -7.41 4.46 -28.32
CA VAL A 169 -6.62 4.91 -27.16
C VAL A 169 -7.52 5.66 -26.15
N ALA A 170 -8.38 6.56 -26.63
CA ALA A 170 -9.29 7.31 -25.76
C ALA A 170 -10.33 6.40 -25.08
N ASP A 171 -10.86 5.39 -25.78
CA ASP A 171 -11.79 4.42 -25.22
C ASP A 171 -11.13 3.57 -24.12
N VAL A 172 -9.89 3.11 -24.35
CA VAL A 172 -9.12 2.38 -23.33
C VAL A 172 -8.88 3.24 -22.09
N VAL A 173 -8.48 4.50 -22.27
CA VAL A 173 -8.28 5.44 -21.16
C VAL A 173 -9.58 5.64 -20.37
N LYS A 174 -10.71 5.81 -21.04
CA LYS A 174 -12.01 5.98 -20.39
C LYS A 174 -12.41 4.77 -19.53
N VAL A 175 -12.21 3.56 -20.03
CA VAL A 175 -12.46 2.33 -19.27
C VAL A 175 -11.53 2.23 -18.07
N CYS A 176 -10.25 2.55 -18.24
CA CYS A 176 -9.27 2.52 -17.15
C CYS A 176 -9.61 3.54 -16.06
N LEU A 177 -9.97 4.77 -16.42
CA LEU A 177 -10.37 5.79 -15.44
C LEU A 177 -11.60 5.38 -14.64
N ALA A 178 -12.61 4.78 -15.28
CA ALA A 178 -13.78 4.29 -14.57
C ALA A 178 -13.43 3.18 -13.56
N GLU A 179 -12.47 2.30 -13.88
CA GLU A 179 -11.97 1.28 -12.95
C GLU A 179 -11.17 1.90 -11.80
N LEU A 180 -10.33 2.90 -12.08
CA LEU A 180 -9.58 3.62 -11.05
C LEU A 180 -10.51 4.36 -10.08
N ASP A 181 -11.54 5.02 -10.60
CA ASP A 181 -12.57 5.72 -9.80
C ASP A 181 -13.36 4.72 -8.94
N ALA A 182 -13.66 3.53 -9.45
CA ALA A 182 -14.34 2.47 -8.70
C ALA A 182 -13.53 1.96 -7.51
N GLN A 183 -12.19 2.04 -7.58
CA GLN A 183 -11.28 1.73 -6.46
C GLN A 183 -10.94 2.95 -5.60
N HIS A 184 -11.53 4.12 -5.89
CA HIS A 184 -11.21 5.40 -5.23
C HIS A 184 -9.75 5.85 -5.41
N ALA A 185 -9.09 5.41 -6.50
CA ALA A 185 -7.72 5.79 -6.81
C ALA A 185 -7.65 7.19 -7.42
N HIS A 186 -6.78 8.03 -6.87
CA HIS A 186 -6.54 9.36 -7.41
C HIS A 186 -5.62 9.29 -8.63
N THR A 187 -6.16 9.49 -9.83
CA THR A 187 -5.37 9.59 -11.05
C THR A 187 -4.81 11.00 -11.19
N ALA A 188 -3.49 11.16 -11.26
CA ALA A 188 -2.85 12.46 -11.44
C ALA A 188 -2.71 12.86 -12.91
N ALA A 189 -2.34 11.91 -13.77
CA ALA A 189 -2.21 12.13 -15.20
C ALA A 189 -2.29 10.81 -15.98
N VAL A 190 -2.48 10.95 -17.29
CA VAL A 190 -2.49 9.82 -18.24
C VAL A 190 -1.31 9.96 -19.19
N VAL A 191 -0.59 8.85 -19.42
CA VAL A 191 0.49 8.76 -20.40
C VAL A 191 0.10 7.72 -21.45
N ALA A 192 -0.17 8.17 -22.67
CA ALA A 192 -0.27 7.29 -23.83
C ALA A 192 1.12 7.12 -24.43
N ASN A 193 1.68 5.92 -24.30
CA ASN A 193 3.03 5.62 -24.76
C ASN A 193 3.00 4.69 -25.96
N ARG A 194 4.09 4.62 -26.72
CA ARG A 194 4.22 3.77 -27.91
C ARG A 194 3.22 4.11 -29.01
N CYS A 195 2.89 5.39 -29.16
CA CYS A 195 1.97 5.87 -30.18
C CYS A 195 2.66 5.91 -31.55
N GLU A 196 1.92 5.61 -32.62
CA GLU A 196 2.47 5.75 -33.97
C GLU A 196 2.81 7.23 -34.24
N PRO A 197 4.02 7.57 -34.75
CA PRO A 197 4.42 8.96 -34.93
C PRO A 197 3.45 9.79 -35.78
N ALA A 198 2.78 9.16 -36.74
CA ALA A 198 1.78 9.80 -37.60
C ALA A 198 0.44 10.11 -36.88
N GLU A 199 0.15 9.44 -35.76
CA GLU A 199 -1.12 9.55 -35.03
C GLU A 199 -1.00 10.44 -33.76
N LEU A 200 0.20 10.93 -33.42
CA LEU A 200 0.46 11.66 -32.17
C LEU A 200 -0.49 12.84 -31.92
N ASP A 201 -0.69 13.69 -32.93
CA ASP A 201 -1.54 14.88 -32.81
C ASP A 201 -3.02 14.50 -32.68
N ALA A 202 -3.46 13.46 -33.40
CA ALA A 202 -4.82 12.95 -33.33
C ALA A 202 -5.12 12.36 -31.95
N ILE A 203 -4.19 11.56 -31.41
CA ILE A 203 -4.28 10.97 -30.07
C ILE A 203 -4.32 12.08 -29.02
N ARG A 204 -3.40 13.05 -29.08
CA ARG A 204 -3.35 14.18 -28.13
C ARG A 204 -4.67 14.93 -28.08
N LYS A 205 -5.20 15.33 -29.24
CA LYS A 205 -6.48 16.03 -29.33
C LYS A 205 -7.63 15.21 -28.75
N LYS A 206 -7.66 13.90 -29.04
CA LYS A 206 -8.74 13.03 -28.59
C LYS A 206 -8.70 12.77 -27.08
N LEU A 207 -7.51 12.61 -26.51
CA LEU A 207 -7.33 12.49 -25.07
C LEU A 207 -7.69 13.79 -24.35
N ASP A 208 -7.28 14.94 -24.86
CA ASP A 208 -7.67 16.23 -24.29
C ASP A 208 -9.19 16.42 -24.31
N GLU A 209 -9.89 16.00 -25.36
CA GLU A 209 -11.36 15.99 -25.40
C GLU A 209 -11.98 15.05 -24.36
N ALA A 210 -11.42 13.85 -24.21
CA ALA A 210 -11.94 12.82 -23.29
C ALA A 210 -11.71 13.18 -21.81
N LEU A 211 -10.60 13.86 -21.49
CA LEU A 211 -10.17 14.18 -20.12
C LEU A 211 -10.63 15.55 -19.62
N ARG A 212 -11.14 16.43 -20.50
CA ARG A 212 -11.73 17.74 -20.14
C ARG A 212 -12.69 17.70 -18.94
N PRO A 213 -13.63 16.74 -18.83
CA PRO A 213 -14.55 16.69 -17.70
C PRO A 213 -13.85 16.50 -16.34
N SER A 214 -12.72 15.79 -16.34
CA SER A 214 -11.97 15.43 -15.14
C SER A 214 -10.79 16.39 -14.85
N SER A 215 -10.56 17.38 -15.72
CA SER A 215 -9.40 18.30 -15.66
C SER A 215 -8.03 17.60 -15.61
N LEU A 216 -7.95 16.34 -16.07
CA LEU A 216 -6.72 15.55 -16.09
C LEU A 216 -5.83 15.91 -17.28
N ARG A 217 -4.53 15.86 -17.07
CA ARG A 217 -3.52 16.04 -18.12
C ARG A 217 -3.23 14.73 -18.84
N SER A 218 -2.98 14.83 -20.14
CA SER A 218 -2.46 13.72 -20.95
C SER A 218 -1.08 14.04 -21.54
N TYR A 219 -0.25 13.02 -21.63
CA TYR A 219 1.04 13.05 -22.31
C TYR A 219 1.06 11.94 -23.36
N VAL A 220 1.60 12.24 -24.54
CA VAL A 220 1.60 11.31 -25.68
C VAL A 220 3.04 11.13 -26.16
N LEU A 221 3.56 9.91 -26.08
CA LEU A 221 4.92 9.56 -26.45
C LEU A 221 4.92 8.62 -27.68
N PRO A 222 5.78 8.86 -28.68
CA PRO A 222 5.90 7.97 -29.83
C PRO A 222 6.48 6.59 -29.46
N ASP A 223 6.21 5.58 -30.29
CA ASP A 223 6.96 4.31 -30.25
C ASP A 223 8.38 4.58 -30.72
N GLU A 224 9.34 4.32 -29.84
CA GLU A 224 10.76 4.39 -30.13
C GLU A 224 11.31 2.96 -30.29
N PRO A 225 11.57 2.48 -31.52
CA PRO A 225 11.93 1.09 -31.78
C PRO A 225 13.12 0.61 -30.97
N LEU A 226 14.10 1.49 -30.72
CA LEU A 226 15.31 1.17 -29.96
C LEU A 226 15.02 0.69 -28.54
N LEU A 227 13.97 1.21 -27.89
CA LEU A 227 13.62 0.84 -26.51
C LEU A 227 13.13 -0.61 -26.40
N SER A 228 12.54 -1.14 -27.48
CA SER A 228 12.05 -2.53 -27.55
C SER A 228 12.96 -3.49 -28.32
N ALA A 229 14.00 -2.95 -28.96
CA ALA A 229 14.97 -3.70 -29.74
C ALA A 229 15.76 -4.68 -28.85
N PRO A 230 15.79 -5.99 -29.17
CA PRO A 230 16.62 -6.94 -28.43
C PRO A 230 18.11 -6.65 -28.65
N THR A 231 18.93 -6.97 -27.68
CA THR A 231 20.38 -7.09 -27.88
C THR A 231 20.70 -8.32 -28.74
N VAL A 232 21.90 -8.39 -29.30
CA VAL A 232 22.37 -9.60 -30.00
C VAL A 232 22.38 -10.81 -29.05
N ALA A 233 22.66 -10.63 -27.76
CA ALA A 233 22.60 -11.69 -26.76
C ALA A 233 21.17 -12.21 -26.51
N GLU A 234 20.20 -11.31 -26.39
CA GLU A 234 18.77 -11.65 -26.28
C GLU A 234 18.28 -12.34 -27.56
N LEU A 235 18.67 -11.82 -28.73
CA LEU A 235 18.34 -12.41 -30.03
C LEU A 235 18.92 -13.82 -30.18
N GLN A 236 20.20 -14.00 -29.81
CA GLN A 236 20.86 -15.29 -29.82
C GLN A 236 20.10 -16.30 -28.94
N SER A 237 19.69 -15.88 -27.75
CA SER A 237 18.91 -16.73 -26.84
C SER A 237 17.55 -17.10 -27.43
N ALA A 238 16.84 -16.13 -28.03
CA ALA A 238 15.54 -16.33 -28.66
C ALA A 238 15.59 -17.34 -29.81
N VAL A 239 16.62 -17.27 -30.66
CA VAL A 239 16.80 -18.21 -31.79
C VAL A 239 17.47 -19.52 -31.38
N ARG A 240 17.73 -19.75 -30.08
CA ARG A 240 18.49 -20.90 -29.55
C ARG A 240 19.85 -21.06 -30.24
N GLY A 241 20.50 -19.93 -30.49
CA GLY A 241 21.71 -19.82 -31.29
C GLY A 241 22.99 -20.02 -30.48
N THR A 242 24.02 -20.50 -31.18
CA THR A 242 25.38 -20.65 -30.67
C THR A 242 26.30 -19.62 -31.35
N PRO A 243 27.25 -19.02 -30.63
CA PRO A 243 28.16 -18.05 -31.22
C PRO A 243 29.17 -18.78 -32.12
N VAL A 244 29.34 -18.29 -33.35
CA VAL A 244 30.33 -18.82 -34.32
C VAL A 244 31.57 -17.95 -34.33
N SER A 245 31.41 -16.63 -34.42
CA SER A 245 32.49 -15.65 -34.43
C SER A 245 31.98 -14.26 -34.03
N GLY A 246 32.89 -13.34 -33.73
CA GLY A 246 32.59 -11.94 -33.40
C GLY A 246 33.12 -11.53 -32.04
N GLU A 247 33.04 -10.23 -31.74
CA GLU A 247 33.54 -9.66 -30.49
C GLU A 247 32.46 -9.76 -29.39
N GLU A 248 32.83 -10.22 -28.19
CA GLU A 248 31.91 -10.38 -27.05
C GLU A 248 31.26 -9.04 -26.64
N SER A 249 31.99 -7.92 -26.74
CA SER A 249 31.49 -6.58 -26.41
C SER A 249 30.31 -6.14 -27.29
N LEU A 250 30.19 -6.68 -28.50
CA LEU A 250 29.12 -6.36 -29.44
C LEU A 250 27.86 -7.20 -29.24
N ARG A 251 27.86 -8.15 -28.29
CA ARG A 251 26.64 -8.92 -27.95
C ARG A 251 25.58 -8.08 -27.26
N GLU A 252 25.98 -6.98 -26.61
CA GLU A 252 25.08 -6.00 -25.99
C GLU A 252 24.51 -4.99 -27.00
N ARG A 253 24.96 -5.01 -28.26
CA ARG A 253 24.46 -4.11 -29.31
C ARG A 253 23.00 -4.43 -29.65
N GLU A 254 22.19 -3.40 -29.83
CA GLU A 254 20.78 -3.56 -30.16
C GLU A 254 20.54 -3.94 -31.63
N VAL A 255 19.52 -4.75 -31.86
CA VAL A 255 19.03 -5.21 -33.17
C VAL A 255 17.75 -4.45 -33.48
N THR A 256 17.85 -3.41 -34.31
CA THR A 256 16.74 -2.51 -34.64
C THR A 256 15.83 -3.06 -35.74
N GLY A 257 16.27 -4.11 -36.45
CA GLY A 257 15.50 -4.76 -37.49
C GLY A 257 16.04 -6.14 -37.84
N VAL A 258 15.18 -6.98 -38.41
CA VAL A 258 15.54 -8.34 -38.83
C VAL A 258 15.22 -8.49 -40.32
N MET A 259 16.17 -9.02 -41.09
CA MET A 259 16.00 -9.31 -42.51
C MET A 259 16.26 -10.78 -42.78
N VAL A 260 15.35 -11.42 -43.52
CA VAL A 260 15.58 -12.76 -44.07
C VAL A 260 16.15 -12.64 -45.47
N ALA A 261 17.42 -13.03 -45.63
CA ALA A 261 18.14 -12.98 -46.90
C ALA A 261 17.90 -14.24 -47.74
N GLY A 262 16.69 -14.34 -48.32
CA GLY A 262 16.33 -15.40 -49.26
C GLY A 262 16.66 -15.09 -50.73
N MET A 263 16.85 -13.81 -51.06
CA MET A 263 17.13 -13.33 -52.42
C MET A 263 18.61 -13.55 -52.83
N THR A 264 18.97 -13.13 -54.05
CA THR A 264 20.36 -13.05 -54.50
C THR A 264 21.12 -11.94 -53.77
N ALA A 265 22.45 -12.03 -53.72
CA ALA A 265 23.29 -11.14 -52.91
C ALA A 265 23.11 -9.65 -53.25
N ASP A 266 22.99 -9.29 -54.52
CA ASP A 266 22.73 -7.94 -55.01
C ASP A 266 21.46 -7.33 -54.41
N HIS A 267 20.34 -8.05 -54.42
CA HIS A 267 19.08 -7.58 -53.83
C HIS A 267 19.11 -7.53 -52.30
N VAL A 268 19.93 -8.37 -51.65
CA VAL A 268 20.14 -8.30 -50.20
C VAL A 268 20.89 -7.01 -49.85
N LEU A 269 21.95 -6.68 -50.59
CA LEU A 269 22.77 -5.48 -50.37
C LEU A 269 21.96 -4.18 -50.49
N GLU A 270 21.05 -4.09 -51.47
CA GLU A 270 20.15 -2.93 -51.67
C GLU A 270 19.24 -2.63 -50.48
N ARG A 271 18.99 -3.62 -49.61
CA ARG A 271 18.02 -3.51 -48.52
C ARG A 271 18.69 -3.40 -47.15
N LEU A 272 20.02 -3.50 -47.07
CA LEU A 272 20.74 -3.36 -45.82
C LEU A 272 20.49 -1.98 -45.18
N ARG A 273 20.44 -1.95 -43.85
CA ARG A 273 20.22 -0.78 -42.99
C ARG A 273 21.01 -0.97 -41.71
N ASP A 274 21.32 0.13 -41.04
CA ASP A 274 22.08 0.11 -39.79
C ASP A 274 21.33 -0.63 -38.69
N GLY A 275 22.08 -1.37 -37.87
CA GLY A 275 21.56 -2.06 -36.70
C GLY A 275 20.74 -3.32 -37.00
N MET A 276 20.71 -3.79 -38.25
CA MET A 276 19.95 -4.98 -38.61
C MET A 276 20.67 -6.29 -38.29
N ALA A 277 19.89 -7.31 -37.96
CA ALA A 277 20.29 -8.70 -38.00
C ALA A 277 19.89 -9.33 -39.33
N VAL A 278 20.82 -10.01 -40.00
CA VAL A 278 20.57 -10.69 -41.26
C VAL A 278 20.50 -12.20 -41.04
N ILE A 279 19.35 -12.79 -41.30
CA ILE A 279 19.12 -14.25 -41.26
C ILE A 279 19.39 -14.82 -42.64
N THR A 280 20.28 -15.81 -42.74
CA THR A 280 20.57 -16.49 -44.01
C THR A 280 20.93 -17.96 -43.77
N PRO A 281 20.54 -18.89 -44.67
CA PRO A 281 20.95 -20.29 -44.53
C PRO A 281 22.47 -20.45 -44.57
N GLY A 282 23.03 -21.35 -43.74
CA GLY A 282 24.48 -21.55 -43.67
C GLY A 282 25.13 -22.02 -44.99
N ASP A 283 24.35 -22.61 -45.89
CA ASP A 283 24.77 -23.05 -47.23
C ASP A 283 24.75 -21.91 -48.28
N ARG A 284 24.16 -20.74 -47.99
CA ARG A 284 24.19 -19.54 -48.85
C ARG A 284 25.47 -18.74 -48.69
N SER A 285 26.58 -19.39 -49.04
CA SER A 285 27.94 -18.85 -48.92
C SER A 285 28.15 -17.52 -49.66
N ASP A 286 27.46 -17.32 -50.79
CA ASP A 286 27.45 -16.08 -51.57
C ASP A 286 26.89 -14.89 -50.77
N VAL A 287 25.76 -15.12 -50.07
CA VAL A 287 25.07 -14.10 -49.28
C VAL A 287 25.86 -13.78 -48.02
N VAL A 288 26.38 -14.80 -47.32
CA VAL A 288 27.20 -14.60 -46.11
C VAL A 288 28.41 -13.72 -46.42
N LEU A 289 29.14 -14.01 -47.50
CA LEU A 289 30.29 -13.20 -47.92
C LEU A 289 29.90 -11.78 -48.33
N ALA A 290 28.81 -11.62 -49.08
CA ALA A 290 28.35 -10.31 -49.51
C ALA A 290 27.97 -9.42 -48.31
N VAL A 291 27.19 -9.96 -47.36
CA VAL A 291 26.76 -9.25 -46.14
C VAL A 291 27.94 -8.93 -45.23
N ALA A 292 28.86 -9.89 -45.04
CA ALA A 292 30.08 -9.70 -44.27
C ALA A 292 30.99 -8.62 -44.89
N SER A 293 31.15 -8.63 -46.21
CA SER A 293 31.94 -7.63 -46.94
C SER A 293 31.30 -6.25 -46.89
N ALA A 294 29.97 -6.17 -46.99
CA ALA A 294 29.22 -4.93 -46.87
C ALA A 294 29.41 -4.29 -45.49
N HIS A 295 29.35 -5.07 -44.42
CA HIS A 295 29.61 -4.54 -43.08
C HIS A 295 31.03 -3.95 -42.92
N ALA A 296 32.01 -4.48 -43.66
CA ALA A 296 33.39 -4.02 -43.63
C ALA A 296 33.66 -2.81 -44.54
N ALA A 297 32.80 -2.57 -45.53
CA ALA A 297 33.01 -1.58 -46.57
C ALA A 297 32.59 -0.18 -46.12
N GLU A 298 33.38 0.82 -46.49
CA GLU A 298 33.03 2.22 -46.28
C GLU A 298 31.81 2.60 -47.14
N GLY A 299 30.86 3.34 -46.56
CA GLY A 299 29.62 3.74 -47.23
C GLY A 299 28.49 2.69 -47.21
N PHE A 300 28.71 1.52 -46.59
CA PHE A 300 27.67 0.52 -46.35
C PHE A 300 27.19 0.51 -44.88
N PRO A 301 25.97 0.00 -44.61
CA PRO A 301 25.42 -0.01 -43.26
C PRO A 301 26.16 -0.91 -42.27
N SER A 302 26.24 -0.47 -41.02
CA SER A 302 26.76 -1.25 -39.90
C SER A 302 25.68 -2.16 -39.31
N LEU A 303 25.76 -3.43 -39.63
CA LEU A 303 24.92 -4.50 -39.10
C LEU A 303 25.18 -4.79 -37.61
N SER A 304 24.19 -5.40 -36.94
CA SER A 304 24.31 -5.85 -35.55
C SER A 304 24.76 -7.31 -35.44
N CYS A 305 24.25 -8.21 -36.29
CA CYS A 305 24.74 -9.60 -36.36
C CYS A 305 24.30 -10.32 -37.65
N ILE A 306 24.89 -11.49 -37.92
CA ILE A 306 24.41 -12.47 -38.91
C ILE A 306 23.88 -13.69 -38.17
N VAL A 307 22.70 -14.18 -38.54
CA VAL A 307 22.13 -15.42 -38.02
C VAL A 307 22.13 -16.47 -39.12
N LEU A 308 22.98 -17.49 -38.97
CA LEU A 308 23.07 -18.64 -39.86
C LEU A 308 22.02 -19.68 -39.44
N ASN A 309 21.06 -19.96 -40.31
CA ASN A 309 19.97 -20.89 -40.02
C ASN A 309 20.05 -22.19 -40.84
N GLY A 310 19.24 -23.18 -40.47
CA GLY A 310 19.16 -24.47 -41.17
C GLY A 310 20.13 -25.54 -40.67
N GLY A 311 20.90 -25.27 -39.62
CA GLY A 311 21.83 -26.25 -39.03
C GLY A 311 23.04 -26.60 -39.91
N PHE A 312 23.31 -25.83 -40.96
CA PHE A 312 24.47 -26.00 -41.82
C PHE A 312 25.67 -25.24 -41.26
N GLU A 313 26.84 -25.87 -41.24
CA GLU A 313 28.10 -25.17 -41.03
C GLU A 313 28.51 -24.42 -42.31
N LEU A 314 29.21 -23.29 -42.16
CA LEU A 314 29.82 -22.62 -43.30
C LEU A 314 30.82 -23.55 -43.97
N HIS A 315 30.84 -23.56 -45.31
CA HIS A 315 31.86 -24.30 -46.04
C HIS A 315 33.27 -23.87 -45.58
N PRO A 316 34.23 -24.80 -45.36
CA PRO A 316 35.52 -24.48 -44.72
C PRO A 316 36.29 -23.32 -45.37
N SER A 317 36.27 -23.23 -46.70
CA SER A 317 36.90 -22.11 -47.43
C SER A 317 36.22 -20.77 -47.17
N ILE A 318 34.91 -20.76 -46.97
CA ILE A 318 34.11 -19.56 -46.69
C ILE A 318 34.31 -19.14 -45.24
N ALA A 319 34.32 -20.10 -44.32
CA ALA A 319 34.66 -19.85 -42.91
C ALA A 319 36.08 -19.25 -42.79
N ALA A 320 37.06 -19.77 -43.54
CA ALA A 320 38.41 -19.21 -43.59
C ALA A 320 38.46 -17.79 -44.16
N LEU A 321 37.67 -17.49 -45.20
CA LEU A 321 37.55 -16.13 -45.75
C LEU A 321 36.92 -15.17 -44.75
N VAL A 322 35.80 -15.55 -44.12
CA VAL A 322 35.12 -14.73 -43.10
C VAL A 322 36.04 -14.48 -41.90
N ALA A 323 36.77 -15.50 -41.44
CA ALA A 323 37.78 -15.33 -40.38
C ALA A 323 38.93 -14.42 -40.82
N GLY A 324 39.38 -14.53 -42.07
CA GLY A 324 40.41 -13.69 -42.68
C GLY A 324 40.04 -12.21 -42.79
N LEU A 325 38.76 -11.90 -42.93
CA LEU A 325 38.24 -10.52 -42.92
C LEU A 325 38.35 -9.85 -41.53
N ARG A 326 38.61 -10.62 -40.46
CA ARG A 326 38.77 -10.13 -39.07
C ARG A 326 37.62 -9.21 -38.63
N LEU A 327 36.40 -9.56 -39.03
CA LEU A 327 35.21 -8.80 -38.68
C LEU A 327 34.92 -8.94 -37.20
N ARG A 328 34.52 -7.83 -36.58
CA ARG A 328 34.02 -7.82 -35.20
C ARG A 328 32.55 -8.27 -35.11
N LEU A 329 31.85 -8.29 -36.25
CA LEU A 329 30.43 -8.62 -36.37
C LEU A 329 30.10 -10.00 -35.76
N PRO A 330 29.19 -10.07 -34.78
CA PRO A 330 28.69 -11.34 -34.25
C PRO A 330 28.01 -12.19 -35.34
N ILE A 331 28.38 -13.47 -35.40
CA ILE A 331 27.74 -14.50 -36.22
C ILE A 331 27.19 -15.57 -35.28
N VAL A 332 25.89 -15.83 -35.38
CA VAL A 332 25.15 -16.78 -34.54
C VAL A 332 24.62 -17.90 -35.43
N ALA A 333 24.90 -19.15 -35.08
CA ALA A 333 24.35 -20.32 -35.78
C ALA A 333 23.17 -20.94 -35.01
N THR A 334 22.09 -21.27 -35.71
CA THR A 334 20.93 -21.97 -35.17
C THR A 334 20.53 -23.17 -36.02
N ALA A 335 20.02 -24.21 -35.35
CA ALA A 335 19.45 -25.39 -36.00
C ALA A 335 18.02 -25.16 -36.53
N LEU A 336 17.41 -24.01 -36.22
CA LEU A 336 16.06 -23.68 -36.67
C LEU A 336 15.97 -23.48 -38.19
N GLY A 337 14.83 -23.81 -38.77
CA GLY A 337 14.50 -23.49 -40.16
C GLY A 337 14.34 -21.98 -40.38
N THR A 338 14.25 -21.53 -41.64
CA THR A 338 14.18 -20.09 -41.98
C THR A 338 12.98 -19.40 -41.37
N TYR A 339 11.80 -20.01 -41.47
CA TYR A 339 10.57 -19.45 -40.90
C TYR A 339 10.63 -19.39 -39.37
N ASP A 340 11.05 -20.48 -38.71
CA ASP A 340 11.12 -20.55 -37.25
C ASP A 340 12.18 -19.58 -36.70
N THR A 341 13.30 -19.42 -37.39
CA THR A 341 14.34 -18.44 -37.02
C THR A 341 13.81 -17.02 -37.16
N ALA A 342 13.14 -16.70 -38.27
CA ALA A 342 12.55 -15.38 -38.49
C ALA A 342 11.46 -15.06 -37.47
N SER A 343 10.60 -16.03 -37.15
CA SER A 343 9.56 -15.90 -36.12
C SER A 343 10.14 -15.70 -34.72
N ALA A 344 11.15 -16.51 -34.33
CA ALA A 344 11.86 -16.36 -33.07
C ALA A 344 12.59 -15.01 -32.96
N ALA A 345 13.25 -14.57 -34.03
CA ALA A 345 13.92 -13.27 -34.09
C ALA A 345 12.92 -12.10 -34.05
N ALA A 346 11.80 -12.20 -34.76
CA ALA A 346 10.76 -11.16 -34.79
C ALA A 346 9.94 -11.10 -33.49
N SER A 347 9.91 -12.18 -32.71
CA SER A 347 9.29 -12.23 -31.37
C SER A 347 10.28 -11.91 -30.26
N ALA A 348 11.58 -11.87 -30.52
CA ALA A 348 12.58 -11.41 -29.56
C ALA A 348 12.29 -9.95 -29.17
N ARG A 349 12.33 -9.69 -27.87
CA ARG A 349 12.08 -8.38 -27.28
C ARG A 349 13.25 -8.04 -26.39
N GLY A 350 13.70 -6.80 -26.44
CA GLY A 350 14.70 -6.29 -25.53
C GLY A 350 14.07 -5.59 -24.34
N SER A 351 14.70 -5.75 -23.18
CA SER A 351 14.37 -4.99 -21.99
C SER A 351 15.31 -3.79 -21.83
N VAL A 352 14.85 -2.74 -21.14
CA VAL A 352 15.73 -1.67 -20.66
C VAL A 352 16.33 -2.18 -19.35
N THR A 353 17.63 -2.48 -19.35
CA THR A 353 18.36 -2.96 -18.17
C THR A 353 19.36 -1.90 -17.70
N ALA A 354 19.90 -2.07 -16.48
CA ALA A 354 20.93 -1.16 -15.96
C ALA A 354 22.19 -1.06 -16.85
N ALA A 355 22.46 -2.09 -17.68
CA ALA A 355 23.60 -2.12 -18.59
C ALA A 355 23.34 -1.42 -19.94
N SER A 356 22.08 -1.18 -20.30
CA SER A 356 21.69 -0.66 -21.62
C SER A 356 21.71 0.87 -21.68
N GLN A 357 22.89 1.48 -21.56
CA GLN A 357 23.04 2.95 -21.46
C GLN A 357 22.37 3.70 -22.62
N ARG A 358 22.50 3.20 -23.85
CA ARG A 358 21.89 3.83 -25.03
C ARG A 358 20.36 3.89 -24.94
N LYS A 359 19.72 2.79 -24.50
CA LYS A 359 18.26 2.75 -24.27
C LYS A 359 17.84 3.68 -23.13
N ILE A 360 18.65 3.77 -22.08
CA ILE A 360 18.44 4.67 -20.95
C ILE A 360 18.43 6.14 -21.42
N ASP A 361 19.44 6.54 -22.19
CA ASP A 361 19.57 7.90 -22.72
C ASP A 361 18.38 8.24 -23.64
N THR A 362 18.01 7.32 -24.53
CA THR A 362 16.84 7.47 -25.40
C THR A 362 15.53 7.57 -24.62
N ALA A 363 15.36 6.79 -23.54
CA ALA A 363 14.17 6.85 -22.69
C ALA A 363 14.03 8.20 -21.97
N VAL A 364 15.16 8.75 -21.49
CA VAL A 364 15.21 10.07 -20.86
C VAL A 364 14.92 11.17 -21.88
N GLU A 365 15.55 11.12 -23.05
CA GLU A 365 15.32 12.09 -24.14
C GLU A 365 13.86 12.09 -24.61
N LEU A 366 13.26 10.89 -24.76
CA LEU A 366 11.85 10.74 -25.12
C LEU A 366 10.92 11.43 -24.12
N MET A 367 11.20 11.25 -22.83
CA MET A 367 10.44 11.87 -21.73
C MET A 367 10.62 13.39 -21.71
N ASP A 368 11.86 13.90 -21.82
CA ASP A 368 12.15 15.34 -21.84
C ASP A 368 11.51 16.05 -23.04
N GLY A 369 11.39 15.37 -24.19
CA GLY A 369 10.80 15.94 -25.40
C GLY A 369 9.27 15.96 -25.44
N HIS A 370 8.59 15.05 -24.71
CA HIS A 370 7.15 14.83 -24.85
C HIS A 370 6.34 15.00 -23.56
N VAL A 371 7.00 15.06 -22.40
CA VAL A 371 6.37 15.21 -21.10
C VAL A 371 6.84 16.51 -20.45
N ASP A 372 5.92 17.43 -20.20
CA ASP A 372 6.21 18.57 -19.34
C ASP A 372 6.28 18.06 -17.90
N ILE A 373 7.48 17.71 -17.46
CA ILE A 373 7.71 17.18 -16.12
C ILE A 373 7.37 18.21 -15.04
N THR A 374 7.46 19.51 -15.32
CA THR A 374 7.12 20.54 -14.33
C THR A 374 5.60 20.58 -14.10
N ASP A 375 4.81 20.54 -15.19
CA ASP A 375 3.36 20.39 -15.12
C ASP A 375 2.99 19.06 -14.45
N LEU A 376 3.63 17.95 -14.83
CA LEU A 376 3.41 16.64 -14.21
C LEU A 376 3.65 16.68 -12.69
N LEU A 377 4.78 17.24 -12.24
CA LEU A 377 5.07 17.37 -10.81
C LEU A 377 4.08 18.29 -10.09
N ALA A 378 3.59 19.34 -10.76
CA ALA A 378 2.55 20.21 -10.19
C ALA A 378 1.20 19.47 -10.04
N GLN A 379 0.83 18.61 -10.99
CA GLN A 379 -0.35 17.74 -10.88
C GLN A 379 -0.19 16.74 -9.72
N LEU A 380 1.03 16.28 -9.47
CA LEU A 380 1.35 15.35 -8.38
C LEU A 380 1.37 16.03 -7.00
N ALA A 381 1.56 17.35 -6.96
CA ALA A 381 1.48 18.16 -5.74
C ALA A 381 0.04 18.51 -5.32
N ILE A 382 -0.97 18.11 -6.11
CA ILE A 382 -2.37 18.29 -5.76
C ILE A 382 -2.68 17.41 -4.53
N PRO A 383 -3.28 17.96 -3.46
CA PRO A 383 -3.64 17.17 -2.29
C PRO A 383 -4.51 15.99 -2.71
N ILE A 384 -4.04 14.79 -2.42
CA ILE A 384 -4.84 13.57 -2.59
C ILE A 384 -6.10 13.75 -1.75
N PRO A 385 -7.30 13.43 -2.27
CA PRO A 385 -8.47 13.27 -1.42
C PRO A 385 -8.10 12.42 -0.20
N THR A 386 -8.55 12.81 0.98
CA THR A 386 -8.16 12.26 2.30
C THR A 386 -8.75 10.86 2.53
N VAL A 387 -8.56 9.95 1.58
CA VAL A 387 -9.01 8.57 1.66
C VAL A 387 -8.06 7.86 2.61
N THR A 388 -8.52 7.63 3.83
CA THR A 388 -7.78 6.85 4.81
C THR A 388 -8.33 5.43 4.78
N THR A 389 -7.59 4.51 4.17
CA THR A 389 -7.96 3.10 4.20
C THR A 389 -7.80 2.52 5.61
N PRO A 390 -8.45 1.39 5.92
CA PRO A 390 -8.26 0.72 7.21
C PRO A 390 -6.80 0.38 7.50
N GLN A 391 -6.03 -0.03 6.50
CA GLN A 391 -4.61 -0.40 6.67
C GLN A 391 -3.75 0.83 6.94
N MET A 392 -3.96 1.93 6.21
CA MET A 392 -3.29 3.22 6.49
C MET A 392 -3.57 3.69 7.91
N PHE A 393 -4.83 3.60 8.33
CA PHE A 393 -5.23 4.00 9.68
C PHE A 393 -4.54 3.15 10.76
N ILE A 394 -4.57 1.82 10.64
CA ILE A 394 -3.90 0.90 11.58
C ILE A 394 -2.39 1.16 11.63
N HIS A 395 -1.77 1.39 10.48
CA HIS A 395 -0.35 1.73 10.40
C HIS A 395 -0.06 3.06 11.11
N GLN A 396 -0.87 4.09 10.88
CA GLN A 396 -0.76 5.38 11.59
C GLN A 396 -0.91 5.23 13.11
N LEU A 397 -1.89 4.45 13.57
CA LEU A 397 -2.06 4.13 15.00
C LEU A 397 -0.79 3.45 15.56
N THR A 398 -0.23 2.51 14.82
CA THR A 398 1.00 1.81 15.20
C THR A 398 2.18 2.78 15.31
N LEU A 399 2.37 3.68 14.33
CA LEU A 399 3.42 4.70 14.37
C LEU A 399 3.24 5.67 15.54
N GLN A 400 2.01 6.15 15.77
CA GLN A 400 1.69 7.05 16.87
C GLN A 400 1.97 6.40 18.23
N ALA A 401 1.52 5.16 18.44
CA ALA A 401 1.80 4.39 19.65
C ALA A 401 3.32 4.19 19.88
N ARG A 402 4.09 3.94 18.80
CA ARG A 402 5.55 3.76 18.85
C ARG A 402 6.32 5.05 19.17
N SER A 403 5.79 6.22 18.80
CA SER A 403 6.49 7.50 18.97
C SER A 403 6.74 7.86 20.43
N ASP A 404 5.87 7.38 21.33
CA ASP A 404 5.98 7.51 22.78
C ASP A 404 5.41 6.26 23.44
N ARG A 405 6.24 5.22 23.55
CA ARG A 405 5.81 3.89 24.01
C ARG A 405 5.26 3.97 25.43
N ARG A 406 4.01 3.52 25.61
CA ARG A 406 3.32 3.44 26.90
C ARG A 406 3.30 2.02 27.45
N HIS A 407 3.16 1.89 28.76
CA HIS A 407 3.13 0.61 29.46
C HIS A 407 1.68 0.15 29.70
N ILE A 408 1.27 -0.96 29.09
CA ILE A 408 -0.10 -1.49 29.15
C ILE A 408 -0.16 -2.81 29.92
N VAL A 409 -1.15 -2.96 30.79
CA VAL A 409 -1.41 -4.22 31.51
C VAL A 409 -2.48 -5.07 30.80
N LEU A 410 -2.23 -6.38 30.69
CA LEU A 410 -3.11 -7.40 30.12
C LEU A 410 -3.52 -8.41 31.21
N PRO A 411 -4.76 -8.33 31.75
CA PRO A 411 -5.18 -9.15 32.89
C PRO A 411 -5.43 -10.64 32.60
N GLU A 412 -5.52 -11.03 31.33
CA GLU A 412 -6.02 -12.34 30.87
C GLU A 412 -4.87 -13.20 30.33
N GLY A 413 -3.85 -13.44 31.16
CA GLY A 413 -2.62 -14.13 30.76
C GLY A 413 -2.77 -15.62 30.40
N ASP A 414 -3.91 -16.22 30.72
CA ASP A 414 -4.27 -17.59 30.37
C ASP A 414 -4.92 -17.73 28.98
N ASP A 415 -5.20 -16.62 28.29
CA ASP A 415 -5.79 -16.63 26.94
C ASP A 415 -4.69 -16.64 25.84
N ASP A 416 -4.71 -17.67 24.99
CA ASP A 416 -3.76 -17.83 23.88
C ASP A 416 -3.73 -16.62 22.93
N ARG A 417 -4.86 -15.91 22.73
CA ARG A 417 -4.93 -14.74 21.85
C ARG A 417 -4.20 -13.57 22.49
N ILE A 418 -4.31 -13.39 23.80
CA ILE A 418 -3.57 -12.36 24.54
C ILE A 418 -2.07 -12.61 24.43
N LEU A 419 -1.62 -13.86 24.63
CA LEU A 419 -0.20 -14.22 24.52
C LEU A 419 0.35 -13.98 23.10
N ARG A 420 -0.37 -14.44 22.05
CA ARG A 420 0.00 -14.19 20.65
C ARG A 420 0.06 -12.69 20.32
N SER A 421 -0.88 -11.90 20.84
CA SER A 421 -0.94 -10.46 20.63
C SER A 421 0.21 -9.74 21.32
N ALA A 422 0.57 -10.16 22.55
CA ALA A 422 1.71 -9.63 23.28
C ALA A 422 3.02 -9.78 22.48
N GLY A 423 3.25 -10.95 21.88
CA GLY A 423 4.40 -11.15 20.98
C GLY A 423 4.45 -10.16 19.82
N ARG A 424 3.31 -9.93 19.15
CA ARG A 424 3.23 -8.96 18.03
C ARG A 424 3.45 -7.52 18.47
N VAL A 425 2.87 -7.13 19.62
CA VAL A 425 3.04 -5.80 20.21
C VAL A 425 4.51 -5.52 20.51
N LEU A 426 5.23 -6.50 21.07
CA LEU A 426 6.66 -6.37 21.40
C LEU A 426 7.52 -6.34 20.14
N GLN A 427 7.28 -7.26 19.19
CA GLN A 427 8.02 -7.33 17.92
C GLN A 427 7.87 -6.03 17.12
N ARG A 428 6.66 -5.47 17.06
CA ARG A 428 6.36 -4.19 16.39
C ARG A 428 6.72 -2.97 17.26
N ARG A 429 7.18 -3.17 18.49
CA ARG A 429 7.54 -2.13 19.49
C ARG A 429 6.41 -1.14 19.81
N VAL A 430 5.16 -1.59 19.76
CA VAL A 430 3.96 -0.75 19.94
C VAL A 430 3.84 -0.21 21.36
N ALA A 431 4.06 -1.06 22.37
CA ALA A 431 3.93 -0.73 23.78
C ALA A 431 4.87 -1.60 24.63
N ASP A 432 5.10 -1.22 25.89
CA ASP A 432 5.65 -2.10 26.92
C ASP A 432 4.48 -2.82 27.61
N LEU A 433 4.70 -4.05 28.10
CA LEU A 433 3.63 -4.91 28.60
C LEU A 433 3.90 -5.48 30.00
N THR A 434 2.83 -5.54 30.79
CA THR A 434 2.72 -6.42 31.97
C THR A 434 1.55 -7.38 31.77
N ILE A 435 1.76 -8.67 32.04
CA ILE A 435 0.71 -9.70 31.97
C ILE A 435 0.39 -10.19 33.38
N LEU A 436 -0.89 -10.37 33.71
CA LEU A 436 -1.30 -10.90 35.01
C LEU A 436 -1.60 -12.39 34.96
N GLY A 437 -1.10 -13.13 35.95
CA GLY A 437 -1.33 -14.57 36.10
C GLY A 437 -0.13 -15.31 36.68
N ASP A 438 -0.19 -16.64 36.67
CA ASP A 438 0.90 -17.51 37.12
C ASP A 438 2.07 -17.49 36.13
N GLU A 439 3.25 -17.04 36.58
CA GLU A 439 4.39 -16.85 35.70
C GLU A 439 4.86 -18.15 35.03
N ALA A 440 4.92 -19.26 35.77
CA ALA A 440 5.39 -20.53 35.23
C ALA A 440 4.47 -21.02 34.10
N GLN A 441 3.15 -20.94 34.30
CA GLN A 441 2.15 -21.33 33.31
C GLN A 441 2.17 -20.44 32.07
N ILE A 442 2.26 -19.11 32.25
CA ILE A 442 2.29 -18.14 31.14
C ILE A 442 3.55 -18.36 30.28
N ARG A 443 4.71 -18.50 30.91
CA ARG A 443 5.99 -18.70 30.21
C ARG A 443 6.00 -20.02 29.46
N GLN A 444 5.51 -21.10 30.07
CA GLN A 444 5.37 -22.40 29.41
C GLN A 444 4.45 -22.30 28.19
N ARG A 445 3.25 -21.72 28.36
CA ARG A 445 2.27 -21.62 27.28
C ARG A 445 2.76 -20.75 26.13
N ALA A 446 3.47 -19.66 26.43
CA ALA A 446 4.11 -18.81 25.42
C ALA A 446 5.15 -19.58 24.59
N GLY A 447 5.97 -20.42 25.25
CA GLY A 447 6.93 -21.30 24.57
C GLY A 447 6.25 -22.31 23.63
N GLU A 448 5.15 -22.92 24.06
CA GLU A 448 4.33 -23.82 23.21
C GLU A 448 3.73 -23.10 21.99
N LEU A 449 3.41 -21.81 22.14
CA LEU A 449 2.86 -20.98 21.07
C LEU A 449 3.94 -20.33 20.17
N GLY A 450 5.23 -20.51 20.48
CA GLY A 450 6.33 -19.89 19.75
C GLY A 450 6.42 -18.36 19.93
N VAL A 451 5.98 -17.86 21.09
CA VAL A 451 5.98 -16.43 21.42
C VAL A 451 7.12 -16.10 22.37
N ASP A 452 7.97 -15.14 21.99
CA ASP A 452 8.98 -14.60 22.89
C ASP A 452 8.39 -13.51 23.79
N LEU A 453 8.42 -13.76 25.10
CA LEU A 453 7.96 -12.83 26.14
C LEU A 453 9.08 -12.44 27.10
N ALA A 454 10.36 -12.73 26.82
CA ALA A 454 11.47 -12.60 27.78
C ALA A 454 11.50 -11.26 28.54
N ASP A 455 11.23 -10.15 27.84
CA ASP A 455 11.25 -8.80 28.39
C ASP A 455 9.93 -8.35 29.07
N VAL A 456 8.90 -9.21 29.11
CA VAL A 456 7.59 -8.91 29.71
C VAL A 456 7.60 -9.17 31.21
N THR A 457 7.05 -8.24 31.98
CA THR A 457 6.81 -8.45 33.42
C THR A 457 5.55 -9.29 33.62
N VAL A 458 5.63 -10.35 34.41
CA VAL A 458 4.46 -11.17 34.79
C VAL A 458 4.21 -11.04 36.30
N ILE A 459 2.96 -10.75 36.68
CA ILE A 459 2.56 -10.56 38.08
C ILE A 459 1.38 -11.47 38.39
N ASP A 460 1.52 -12.34 39.40
CA ASP A 460 0.38 -13.07 39.95
C ASP A 460 -0.31 -12.25 41.05
N PRO A 461 -1.57 -11.78 40.85
CA PRO A 461 -2.31 -11.05 41.89
C PRO A 461 -2.49 -11.83 43.20
N ARG A 462 -2.48 -13.16 43.15
CA ARG A 462 -2.69 -14.02 44.33
C ARG A 462 -1.46 -14.08 45.23
N ALA A 463 -0.27 -14.06 44.63
CA ALA A 463 1.01 -14.15 45.33
C ALA A 463 1.70 -12.78 45.52
N SER A 464 1.26 -11.73 44.82
CA SER A 464 1.88 -10.41 44.87
C SER A 464 1.78 -9.74 46.24
N ARG A 465 2.88 -9.12 46.68
CA ARG A 465 2.91 -8.28 47.90
C ARG A 465 2.02 -7.05 47.78
N LEU A 466 1.76 -6.57 46.57
CA LEU A 466 0.91 -5.41 46.29
C LEU A 466 -0.56 -5.69 46.60
N ARG A 467 -0.97 -6.96 46.71
CA ARG A 467 -2.36 -7.35 46.94
C ARG A 467 -2.93 -6.74 48.22
N ASP A 468 -2.18 -6.78 49.32
CA ASP A 468 -2.65 -6.26 50.60
C ASP A 468 -2.69 -4.72 50.58
N GLU A 469 -1.71 -4.08 49.96
CA GLU A 469 -1.70 -2.62 49.78
C GLU A 469 -2.88 -2.14 48.92
N PHE A 470 -3.13 -2.80 47.79
CA PHE A 470 -4.26 -2.48 46.93
C PHE A 470 -5.61 -2.75 47.60
N ALA A 471 -5.69 -3.78 48.46
CA ALA A 471 -6.89 -4.05 49.23
C ALA A 471 -7.20 -2.92 50.23
N ASP A 472 -6.19 -2.44 50.95
CA ASP A 472 -6.35 -1.30 51.88
C ASP A 472 -6.79 -0.04 51.14
N GLN A 473 -6.15 0.27 50.00
CA GLN A 473 -6.51 1.41 49.16
C GLN A 473 -7.95 1.29 48.61
N TYR A 474 -8.33 0.12 48.10
CA TYR A 474 -9.66 -0.12 47.55
C TYR A 474 -10.76 -0.03 48.61
N ALA A 475 -10.54 -0.58 49.80
CA ALA A 475 -11.45 -0.45 50.94
C ALA A 475 -11.65 1.03 51.31
N GLN A 476 -10.58 1.83 51.29
CA GLN A 476 -10.66 3.27 51.52
C GLN A 476 -11.43 4.01 50.42
N LEU A 477 -11.17 3.71 49.14
CA LEU A 477 -11.90 4.28 48.00
C LEU A 477 -13.40 3.96 48.05
N ARG A 478 -13.77 2.79 48.59
CA ARG A 478 -15.14 2.29 48.68
C ARG A 478 -15.72 2.34 50.09
N LYS A 479 -15.12 3.11 51.00
CA LYS A 479 -15.58 3.26 52.39
C LYS A 479 -17.05 3.70 52.49
N ALA A 480 -17.50 4.58 51.61
CA ALA A 480 -18.88 5.04 51.54
C ALA A 480 -19.90 3.93 51.16
N LYS A 481 -19.42 2.82 50.61
CA LYS A 481 -20.21 1.62 50.28
C LYS A 481 -20.02 0.47 51.29
N GLY A 482 -19.25 0.70 52.35
CA GLY A 482 -19.07 -0.26 53.45
C GLY A 482 -18.15 -1.45 53.13
N VAL A 483 -17.28 -1.34 52.13
CA VAL A 483 -16.32 -2.41 51.79
C VAL A 483 -15.26 -2.53 52.89
N THR A 484 -15.13 -3.73 53.48
CA THR A 484 -14.07 -4.01 54.46
C THR A 484 -12.76 -4.41 53.79
N VAL A 485 -11.64 -4.34 54.53
CA VAL A 485 -10.32 -4.75 54.02
C VAL A 485 -10.31 -6.24 53.66
N GLU A 486 -10.98 -7.09 54.42
CA GLU A 486 -11.09 -8.53 54.13
C GLU A 486 -11.83 -8.79 52.82
N GLN A 487 -12.93 -8.06 52.57
CA GLN A 487 -13.64 -8.14 51.29
C GLN A 487 -12.78 -7.61 50.15
N ALA A 488 -12.06 -6.51 50.37
CA ALA A 488 -11.14 -5.95 49.39
C ALA A 488 -10.01 -6.91 49.03
N ARG A 489 -9.47 -7.67 50.00
CA ARG A 489 -8.44 -8.70 49.74
C ARG A 489 -8.93 -9.80 48.81
N GLU A 490 -10.18 -10.25 48.95
CA GLU A 490 -10.75 -11.23 48.03
C GLU A 490 -10.98 -10.64 46.63
N ILE A 491 -11.42 -9.39 46.54
CA ILE A 491 -11.59 -8.68 45.26
C ILE A 491 -10.23 -8.48 44.55
N MET A 492 -9.16 -8.16 45.28
CA MET A 492 -7.81 -7.98 44.71
C MET A 492 -7.16 -9.27 44.20
N ARG A 493 -7.79 -10.44 44.37
CA ARG A 493 -7.38 -11.67 43.68
C ARG A 493 -7.82 -11.70 42.22
N ASP A 494 -8.80 -10.87 41.86
CA ASP A 494 -9.28 -10.73 40.50
C ASP A 494 -8.28 -9.92 39.67
N THR A 495 -7.90 -10.45 38.50
CA THR A 495 -6.88 -9.84 37.65
C THR A 495 -7.34 -8.49 37.10
N THR A 496 -8.63 -8.33 36.80
CA THR A 496 -9.19 -7.07 36.27
C THR A 496 -9.16 -5.96 37.33
N TYR A 497 -9.56 -6.26 38.58
CA TYR A 497 -9.46 -5.29 39.67
C TYR A 497 -8.01 -4.95 40.00
N PHE A 498 -7.13 -5.96 40.05
CA PHE A 498 -5.71 -5.76 40.33
C PHE A 498 -5.05 -4.89 39.25
N GLY A 499 -5.29 -5.18 37.97
CA GLY A 499 -4.81 -4.38 36.84
C GLY A 499 -5.34 -2.94 36.89
N THR A 500 -6.60 -2.74 37.26
CA THR A 500 -7.18 -1.40 37.44
C THR A 500 -6.47 -0.63 38.56
N MET A 501 -6.09 -1.28 39.66
CA MET A 501 -5.31 -0.67 40.73
C MET A 501 -3.88 -0.32 40.29
N MET A 502 -3.25 -1.12 39.44
CA MET A 502 -1.96 -0.79 38.84
C MET A 502 -2.05 0.49 37.99
N VAL A 503 -3.10 0.61 37.17
CA VAL A 503 -3.38 1.84 36.40
C VAL A 503 -3.60 3.02 37.33
N HIS A 504 -4.43 2.84 38.38
CA HIS A 504 -4.71 3.88 39.37
C HIS A 504 -3.44 4.44 40.02
N ASN A 505 -2.54 3.54 40.44
CA ASN A 505 -1.27 3.89 41.09
C ASN A 505 -0.16 4.34 40.12
N GLY A 506 -0.42 4.35 38.80
CA GLY A 506 0.56 4.81 37.81
C GLY A 506 1.74 3.85 37.61
N MET A 507 1.55 2.57 37.95
CA MET A 507 2.54 1.52 37.66
C MET A 507 2.54 1.14 36.17
N VAL A 508 1.38 1.29 35.55
CA VAL A 508 1.14 1.15 34.11
C VAL A 508 0.27 2.33 33.66
N ASP A 509 0.34 2.65 32.38
CA ASP A 509 -0.34 3.79 31.77
C ASP A 509 -1.80 3.46 31.38
N GLY A 510 -2.12 2.19 31.11
CA GLY A 510 -3.47 1.76 30.75
C GLY A 510 -3.69 0.25 30.85
N MET A 511 -4.94 -0.19 30.66
CA MET A 511 -5.34 -1.60 30.73
C MET A 511 -6.20 -2.00 29.53
N VAL A 512 -5.98 -3.21 29.02
CA VAL A 512 -6.83 -3.87 28.02
C VAL A 512 -7.28 -5.22 28.56
N SER A 513 -8.59 -5.45 28.66
CA SER A 513 -9.20 -6.67 29.21
C SER A 513 -10.50 -7.00 28.46
N GLY A 514 -11.10 -8.18 28.66
CA GLY A 514 -12.42 -8.53 28.13
C GLY A 514 -12.43 -9.69 27.13
N ALA A 515 -11.27 -10.24 26.77
CA ALA A 515 -11.18 -11.40 25.89
C ALA A 515 -11.85 -12.63 26.52
N ALA A 516 -11.77 -12.77 27.86
CA ALA A 516 -12.39 -13.84 28.64
C ALA A 516 -13.54 -13.34 29.56
N HIS A 517 -13.59 -12.04 29.85
CA HIS A 517 -14.57 -11.47 30.80
C HIS A 517 -15.83 -10.88 30.13
N THR A 518 -16.77 -10.40 30.94
CA THR A 518 -17.90 -9.59 30.44
C THR A 518 -17.50 -8.11 30.43
N THR A 519 -18.05 -7.31 29.51
CA THR A 519 -17.86 -5.85 29.50
C THR A 519 -18.17 -5.22 30.87
N ALA A 520 -19.22 -5.70 31.54
CA ALA A 520 -19.57 -5.24 32.89
C ALA A 520 -18.47 -5.55 33.92
N HIS A 521 -17.74 -6.65 33.77
CA HIS A 521 -16.62 -7.03 34.63
C HIS A 521 -15.38 -6.15 34.38
N THR A 522 -15.09 -5.80 33.13
CA THR A 522 -13.99 -4.88 32.77
C THR A 522 -14.27 -3.45 33.23
N VAL A 523 -15.49 -2.99 33.02
CA VAL A 523 -15.85 -1.57 33.17
C VAL A 523 -16.17 -1.20 34.63
N ARG A 524 -16.73 -2.11 35.43
CA ARG A 524 -17.08 -1.84 36.84
C ARG A 524 -15.89 -1.40 37.69
N PRO A 525 -14.73 -2.09 37.69
CA PRO A 525 -13.54 -1.65 38.42
C PRO A 525 -13.08 -0.26 37.99
N ALA A 526 -13.09 0.03 36.69
CA ALA A 526 -12.70 1.33 36.14
C ALA A 526 -13.58 2.46 36.72
N PHE A 527 -14.89 2.23 36.84
CA PHE A 527 -15.80 3.20 37.48
C PHE A 527 -15.56 3.34 38.99
N GLU A 528 -15.30 2.25 39.69
CA GLU A 528 -15.13 2.25 41.13
C GLU A 528 -13.81 2.90 41.58
N ILE A 529 -12.75 2.75 40.77
CA ILE A 529 -11.38 3.12 41.11
C ILE A 529 -10.93 4.36 40.32
N ILE A 530 -10.99 4.32 38.99
CA ILE A 530 -10.44 5.37 38.12
C ILE A 530 -11.37 6.58 38.07
N LYS A 531 -12.68 6.37 37.95
CA LYS A 531 -13.73 7.42 37.82
C LYS A 531 -13.60 8.27 36.55
N THR A 532 -14.59 9.11 36.30
CA THR A 532 -14.64 10.01 35.14
C THR A 532 -13.77 11.26 35.33
N VAL A 533 -13.43 11.90 34.22
CA VAL A 533 -12.84 13.25 34.20
C VAL A 533 -13.84 14.30 34.72
N PRO A 534 -13.39 15.45 35.27
CA PRO A 534 -14.27 16.40 36.00
C PRO A 534 -15.48 16.91 35.21
N ASP A 535 -15.34 17.09 33.89
CA ASP A 535 -16.39 17.66 33.03
C ASP A 535 -17.29 16.62 32.37
N VAL A 536 -17.08 15.33 32.65
CA VAL A 536 -17.85 14.23 32.06
C VAL A 536 -18.51 13.43 33.18
N SER A 537 -19.84 13.40 33.14
CA SER A 537 -20.63 12.70 34.17
C SER A 537 -20.71 11.19 33.94
N THR A 538 -20.51 10.74 32.69
CA THR A 538 -20.75 9.36 32.27
C THR A 538 -19.68 8.87 31.28
N VAL A 539 -19.13 7.67 31.51
CA VAL A 539 -18.25 7.00 30.54
C VAL A 539 -19.10 6.46 29.40
N SER A 540 -18.62 6.64 28.18
CA SER A 540 -19.24 6.08 26.98
C SER A 540 -18.20 5.33 26.15
N SER A 541 -18.63 4.81 25.00
CA SER A 541 -17.72 4.16 24.07
C SER A 541 -17.86 4.70 22.66
N ILE A 542 -16.79 4.60 21.88
CA ILE A 542 -16.86 4.72 20.42
C ILE A 542 -16.31 3.47 19.74
N PHE A 543 -16.77 3.21 18.53
CA PHE A 543 -16.08 2.36 17.56
C PHE A 543 -15.50 3.21 16.45
N LEU A 544 -14.25 2.93 16.09
CA LEU A 544 -13.62 3.47 14.89
C LEU A 544 -13.97 2.54 13.73
N MET A 545 -14.93 2.97 12.93
CA MET A 545 -15.44 2.27 11.75
C MET A 545 -14.58 2.60 10.54
N CYS A 546 -13.67 1.69 10.21
CA CYS A 546 -12.78 1.80 9.07
C CYS A 546 -13.49 1.23 7.84
N LEU A 547 -14.08 2.13 7.06
CA LEU A 547 -14.67 1.85 5.75
C LEU A 547 -13.55 1.83 4.69
N PRO A 548 -13.81 1.33 3.46
CA PRO A 548 -12.80 1.30 2.40
C PRO A 548 -12.18 2.66 2.08
N ASP A 549 -12.97 3.73 2.19
CA ASP A 549 -12.63 5.08 1.76
C ASP A 549 -12.38 6.08 2.91
N ARG A 550 -12.73 5.75 4.15
CA ARG A 550 -12.69 6.67 5.29
C ARG A 550 -12.81 5.97 6.64
N VAL A 551 -12.47 6.70 7.71
CA VAL A 551 -12.69 6.26 9.09
C VAL A 551 -13.72 7.15 9.77
N LEU A 552 -14.74 6.54 10.37
CA LEU A 552 -15.80 7.23 11.12
C LEU A 552 -15.79 6.81 12.58
N ALA A 553 -16.19 7.69 13.50
CA ALA A 553 -16.38 7.37 14.92
C ALA A 553 -17.86 7.20 15.23
N TYR A 554 -18.26 6.03 15.74
CA TYR A 554 -19.65 5.70 16.10
C TYR A 554 -19.78 5.63 17.61
N GLY A 555 -20.62 6.46 18.23
CA GLY A 555 -20.80 6.45 19.70
C GLY A 555 -22.22 6.83 20.14
N ASP A 556 -22.74 6.44 21.30
CA ASP A 556 -22.31 5.29 22.09
C ASP A 556 -22.88 3.99 21.50
N CYS A 557 -22.12 2.91 21.56
CA CYS A 557 -22.45 1.62 20.96
C CYS A 557 -22.31 0.43 21.94
N ALA A 558 -21.84 0.65 23.17
CA ALA A 558 -21.58 -0.44 24.12
C ALA A 558 -21.99 -0.18 25.58
N ILE A 559 -22.10 1.09 26.05
CA ILE A 559 -22.16 1.35 27.50
C ILE A 559 -23.53 1.81 27.99
N ILE A 560 -24.10 2.88 27.45
CA ILE A 560 -25.26 3.57 28.00
C ILE A 560 -26.53 3.18 27.23
N PRO A 561 -27.47 2.41 27.81
CA PRO A 561 -28.65 1.94 27.08
C PRO A 561 -29.56 3.05 26.55
N ASN A 562 -29.92 4.00 27.42
CA ASN A 562 -30.85 5.09 27.12
C ASN A 562 -30.28 6.39 27.72
N PRO A 563 -29.41 7.12 27.00
CA PRO A 563 -28.79 8.33 27.51
C PRO A 563 -29.82 9.46 27.69
N THR A 564 -29.69 10.25 28.76
CA THR A 564 -30.41 11.53 28.88
C THR A 564 -29.84 12.58 27.90
N PRO A 565 -30.53 13.72 27.64
CA PRO A 565 -29.97 14.77 26.80
C PRO A 565 -28.58 15.25 27.23
N GLU A 566 -28.33 15.36 28.54
CA GLU A 566 -27.05 15.77 29.11
C GLU A 566 -25.97 14.70 28.87
N GLN A 567 -26.31 13.43 29.07
CA GLN A 567 -25.40 12.31 28.78
C GLN A 567 -25.10 12.24 27.29
N LEU A 568 -26.08 12.46 26.43
CA LEU A 568 -25.90 12.44 24.98
C LEU A 568 -24.99 13.58 24.51
N ALA A 569 -25.07 14.76 25.16
CA ALA A 569 -24.12 15.85 24.95
C ALA A 569 -22.70 15.49 25.44
N ASP A 570 -22.57 14.85 26.61
CA ASP A 570 -21.29 14.37 27.13
C ASP A 570 -20.64 13.34 26.18
N ILE A 571 -21.43 12.41 25.63
CA ILE A 571 -21.00 11.41 24.63
C ILE A 571 -20.48 12.12 23.38
N ALA A 572 -21.21 13.11 22.86
CA ALA A 572 -20.83 13.84 21.66
C ALA A 572 -19.50 14.57 21.81
N ILE A 573 -19.33 15.31 22.90
CA ILE A 573 -18.10 16.06 23.19
C ILE A 573 -16.92 15.11 23.41
N SER A 574 -17.12 14.03 24.16
CA SER A 574 -16.08 13.01 24.39
C SER A 574 -15.68 12.34 23.09
N SER A 575 -16.65 11.94 22.26
CA SER A 575 -16.40 11.30 20.96
C SER A 575 -15.65 12.20 19.99
N ALA A 576 -15.95 13.50 19.97
CA ALA A 576 -15.21 14.47 19.18
C ALA A 576 -13.74 14.59 19.61
N ARG A 577 -13.49 14.64 20.92
CA ARG A 577 -12.12 14.67 21.47
C ARG A 577 -11.36 13.38 21.13
N THR A 578 -11.99 12.22 21.34
CA THR A 578 -11.40 10.92 21.02
C THR A 578 -11.12 10.78 19.53
N ALA A 579 -12.03 11.20 18.65
CA ALA A 579 -11.82 11.19 17.20
C ALA A 579 -10.60 12.05 16.80
N ALA A 580 -10.47 13.24 17.37
CA ALA A 580 -9.33 14.13 17.11
C ALA A 580 -7.98 13.51 17.54
N GLN A 581 -7.95 12.75 18.65
CA GLN A 581 -6.74 12.04 19.10
C GLN A 581 -6.22 11.01 18.08
N PHE A 582 -7.11 10.48 17.25
CA PHE A 582 -6.80 9.53 16.18
C PHE A 582 -6.73 10.19 14.79
N GLY A 583 -6.58 11.51 14.71
CA GLY A 583 -6.43 12.23 13.44
C GLY A 583 -7.71 12.35 12.62
N ILE A 584 -8.88 12.05 13.21
CA ILE A 584 -10.18 12.21 12.56
C ILE A 584 -10.72 13.60 12.89
N GLU A 585 -10.87 14.45 11.86
CA GLU A 585 -11.39 15.81 12.07
C GLU A 585 -12.85 15.77 12.56
N PRO A 586 -13.19 16.32 13.75
CA PRO A 586 -14.51 16.14 14.33
C PRO A 586 -15.61 16.94 13.62
N ARG A 587 -16.57 16.25 13.03
CA ARG A 587 -17.83 16.79 12.50
C ARG A 587 -18.97 15.93 13.04
N VAL A 588 -19.66 16.44 14.06
CA VAL A 588 -20.54 15.64 14.92
C VAL A 588 -21.98 15.68 14.42
N ALA A 589 -22.50 14.53 14.01
CA ALA A 589 -23.90 14.33 13.67
C ALA A 589 -24.64 13.67 14.84
N MET A 590 -25.62 14.37 15.41
CA MET A 590 -26.49 13.85 16.45
C MET A 590 -27.69 13.15 15.79
N LEU A 591 -27.61 11.82 15.69
CA LEU A 591 -28.49 11.03 14.86
C LEU A 591 -29.92 10.93 15.43
N SER A 592 -30.89 10.96 14.52
CA SER A 592 -32.30 10.71 14.81
C SER A 592 -33.01 10.18 13.56
N TYR A 593 -34.26 9.76 13.71
CA TYR A 593 -35.12 9.41 12.57
C TYR A 593 -35.71 10.65 11.86
N SER A 594 -35.43 11.85 12.36
CA SER A 594 -35.84 13.14 11.77
C SER A 594 -34.65 14.07 11.53
N THR A 595 -34.79 15.01 10.59
CA THR A 595 -33.78 16.01 10.25
C THR A 595 -34.33 17.43 10.45
N GLY A 596 -33.57 18.29 11.14
CA GLY A 596 -33.95 19.69 11.37
C GLY A 596 -35.24 19.82 12.16
N ASP A 597 -36.15 20.70 11.73
CA ASP A 597 -37.41 21.00 12.43
C ASP A 597 -38.61 20.17 11.92
N SER A 598 -38.37 19.20 11.04
CA SER A 598 -39.44 18.47 10.34
C SER A 598 -40.18 17.43 11.20
N GLY A 599 -39.56 16.94 12.27
CA GLY A 599 -40.14 15.94 13.17
C GLY A 599 -40.31 16.45 14.60
N SER A 600 -41.34 15.93 15.26
CA SER A 600 -41.63 16.16 16.68
C SER A 600 -41.78 14.81 17.40
N GLY A 601 -41.49 14.79 18.70
CA GLY A 601 -41.58 13.59 19.52
C GLY A 601 -40.44 13.49 20.53
N ALA A 602 -40.67 12.79 21.63
CA ALA A 602 -39.76 12.74 22.77
C ALA A 602 -38.31 12.36 22.40
N ASP A 603 -38.12 11.41 21.47
CA ASP A 603 -36.77 11.00 21.02
C ASP A 603 -36.08 12.03 20.13
N VAL A 604 -36.83 12.77 19.30
CA VAL A 604 -36.32 13.88 18.48
C VAL A 604 -35.97 15.07 19.37
N ASP A 605 -36.84 15.39 20.33
CA ASP A 605 -36.68 16.50 21.26
C ASP A 605 -35.50 16.25 22.22
N LYS A 606 -35.28 14.99 22.63
CA LYS A 606 -34.08 14.56 23.37
C LYS A 606 -32.80 14.89 22.60
N VAL A 607 -32.72 14.50 21.33
CA VAL A 607 -31.53 14.73 20.47
C VAL A 607 -31.36 16.22 20.19
N ARG A 608 -32.45 16.96 19.98
CA ARG A 608 -32.43 18.42 19.79
C ARG A 608 -31.89 19.14 21.02
N THR A 609 -32.38 18.80 22.21
CA THR A 609 -31.91 19.34 23.48
C THR A 609 -30.43 19.02 23.69
N ALA A 610 -30.00 17.78 23.43
CA ALA A 610 -28.60 17.39 23.50
C ALA A 610 -27.72 18.20 22.53
N THR A 611 -28.18 18.41 21.30
CA THR A 611 -27.44 19.20 20.29
C THR A 611 -27.24 20.64 20.75
N GLN A 612 -28.28 21.26 21.33
CA GLN A 612 -28.17 22.60 21.89
C GLN A 612 -27.17 22.65 23.04
N LEU A 613 -27.20 21.67 23.96
CA LEU A 613 -26.23 21.57 25.05
C LEU A 613 -24.79 21.43 24.54
N VAL A 614 -24.55 20.70 23.45
CA VAL A 614 -23.21 20.62 22.83
C VAL A 614 -22.77 21.99 22.32
N ARG A 615 -23.65 22.73 21.61
CA ARG A 615 -23.35 24.07 21.10
C ARG A 615 -23.06 25.07 22.21
N GLU A 616 -23.77 24.97 23.34
CA GLU A 616 -23.55 25.82 24.51
C GLU A 616 -22.23 25.52 25.21
N ARG A 617 -21.88 24.22 25.35
CA ARG A 617 -20.68 23.77 26.07
C ARG A 617 -19.40 23.83 25.24
N ASN A 618 -19.50 23.72 23.92
CA ASN A 618 -18.36 23.78 23.00
C ASN A 618 -18.75 24.44 21.66
N PRO A 619 -18.81 25.79 21.62
CA PRO A 619 -19.30 26.55 20.45
C PRO A 619 -18.50 26.34 19.16
N ASP A 620 -17.21 25.99 19.28
CA ASP A 620 -16.32 25.81 18.14
C ASP A 620 -16.44 24.42 17.48
N LEU A 621 -17.12 23.47 18.15
CA LEU A 621 -17.30 22.11 17.64
C LEU A 621 -18.40 22.09 16.56
N PRO A 622 -18.09 21.71 15.31
CA PRO A 622 -19.12 21.54 14.28
C PRO A 622 -20.08 20.42 14.68
N VAL A 623 -21.32 20.79 15.03
CA VAL A 623 -22.35 19.86 15.46
C VAL A 623 -23.69 20.16 14.77
N GLU A 624 -24.32 19.11 14.25
CA GLU A 624 -25.64 19.18 13.64
C GLU A 624 -26.56 18.08 14.16
N GLY A 625 -27.81 18.44 14.42
CA GLY A 625 -28.74 17.56 15.09
C GLY A 625 -30.09 18.21 15.39
N PRO A 626 -31.20 17.47 15.42
CA PRO A 626 -31.31 16.07 14.99
C PRO A 626 -31.10 15.91 13.48
N ILE A 627 -30.39 14.87 13.05
CA ILE A 627 -30.11 14.57 11.64
C ILE A 627 -30.25 13.09 11.33
N GLN A 628 -30.81 12.74 10.17
CA GLN A 628 -30.85 11.35 9.69
C GLN A 628 -29.49 10.91 9.15
N TYR A 629 -29.25 9.59 9.17
CA TYR A 629 -27.98 9.01 8.74
C TYR A 629 -27.64 9.32 7.27
N ASP A 630 -28.63 9.28 6.37
CA ASP A 630 -28.47 9.63 4.95
C ASP A 630 -28.00 11.09 4.78
N ALA A 631 -28.62 12.03 5.50
CA ALA A 631 -28.25 13.43 5.50
C ALA A 631 -26.90 13.71 6.16
N ALA A 632 -26.47 12.88 7.12
CA ALA A 632 -25.17 13.02 7.78
C ALA A 632 -24.01 12.60 6.86
N ILE A 633 -24.21 11.59 6.02
CA ILE A 633 -23.15 10.93 5.24
C ILE A 633 -23.17 11.30 3.75
N GLU A 634 -24.33 11.54 3.14
CA GLU A 634 -24.45 11.74 1.69
C GLU A 634 -24.58 13.22 1.31
N PRO A 635 -23.60 13.80 0.58
CA PRO A 635 -23.64 15.22 0.18
C PRO A 635 -24.87 15.62 -0.63
N SER A 636 -25.37 14.72 -1.49
CA SER A 636 -26.55 14.96 -2.34
C SER A 636 -27.83 15.15 -1.50
N VAL A 637 -28.01 14.32 -0.46
CA VAL A 637 -29.14 14.37 0.48
C VAL A 637 -29.00 15.59 1.40
N ALA A 638 -27.79 15.86 1.89
CA ALA A 638 -27.48 17.02 2.71
C ALA A 638 -27.83 18.33 1.98
N ALA A 639 -27.45 18.46 0.70
CA ALA A 639 -27.77 19.64 -0.11
C ALA A 639 -29.29 19.90 -0.27
N THR A 640 -30.11 18.88 -0.05
CA THR A 640 -31.58 19.00 -0.10
C THR A 640 -32.16 19.32 1.28
N LYS A 641 -31.73 18.59 2.33
CA LYS A 641 -32.34 18.66 3.67
C LYS A 641 -31.76 19.76 4.57
N LEU A 642 -30.46 20.03 4.48
CA LEU A 642 -29.72 20.95 5.36
C LEU A 642 -28.65 21.71 4.55
N ARG A 643 -29.12 22.68 3.75
CA ARG A 643 -28.22 23.56 2.99
C ARG A 643 -27.32 24.35 3.94
N ASP A 644 -26.05 24.47 3.56
CA ASP A 644 -25.00 25.24 4.27
C ASP A 644 -24.56 24.69 5.64
N SER A 645 -25.00 23.50 6.06
CA SER A 645 -24.49 22.88 7.29
C SER A 645 -23.02 22.45 7.12
N PRO A 646 -22.12 22.78 8.08
CA PRO A 646 -20.73 22.36 8.03
C PRO A 646 -20.54 20.86 8.34
N VAL A 647 -21.60 20.16 8.76
CA VAL A 647 -21.58 18.75 9.18
C VAL A 647 -22.35 17.86 8.20
N ALA A 648 -23.52 18.28 7.71
CA ALA A 648 -24.35 17.44 6.86
C ALA A 648 -23.60 17.01 5.58
N GLY A 649 -23.68 15.72 5.24
CA GLY A 649 -22.97 15.08 4.13
C GLY A 649 -21.46 14.94 4.32
N ARG A 650 -20.94 15.35 5.48
CA ARG A 650 -19.50 15.38 5.81
C ARG A 650 -19.23 14.91 7.24
N ALA A 651 -20.20 14.25 7.89
CA ALA A 651 -20.06 13.85 9.28
C ALA A 651 -18.99 12.76 9.43
N THR A 652 -18.13 12.92 10.43
CA THR A 652 -17.06 11.98 10.78
C THR A 652 -17.29 11.33 12.14
N VAL A 653 -18.10 11.96 12.99
CA VAL A 653 -18.48 11.47 14.32
C VAL A 653 -20.00 11.35 14.37
N LEU A 654 -20.51 10.14 14.55
CA LEU A 654 -21.93 9.83 14.50
C LEU A 654 -22.41 9.39 15.87
N ILE A 655 -23.31 10.20 16.45
CA ILE A 655 -23.81 10.02 17.81
C ILE A 655 -25.20 9.41 17.79
N PHE A 656 -25.33 8.17 18.25
CA PHE A 656 -26.57 7.42 18.29
C PHE A 656 -27.44 7.82 19.49
N PRO A 657 -28.78 7.86 19.33
CA PRO A 657 -29.70 8.32 20.37
C PRO A 657 -29.89 7.31 21.53
N ASP A 658 -29.52 6.05 21.32
CA ASP A 658 -29.63 4.94 22.26
C ASP A 658 -28.75 3.74 21.82
N LEU A 659 -28.53 2.80 22.74
CA LEU A 659 -27.66 1.64 22.53
C LEU A 659 -28.22 0.62 21.54
N ASN A 660 -29.54 0.43 21.46
CA ASN A 660 -30.11 -0.51 20.50
C ASN A 660 -29.84 -0.05 19.08
N THR A 661 -30.01 1.25 18.83
CA THR A 661 -29.69 1.85 17.54
C THR A 661 -28.19 1.74 17.25
N GLY A 662 -27.33 2.22 18.16
CA GLY A 662 -25.88 2.18 17.95
C GLY A 662 -25.30 0.78 17.76
N ASN A 663 -25.66 -0.17 18.65
CA ASN A 663 -25.12 -1.52 18.63
C ASN A 663 -25.50 -2.31 17.37
N ASN A 664 -26.78 -2.23 16.96
CA ASN A 664 -27.23 -2.90 15.74
C ASN A 664 -26.60 -2.25 14.50
N THR A 665 -26.52 -0.92 14.44
CA THR A 665 -25.98 -0.23 13.27
C THR A 665 -24.50 -0.51 13.04
N TYR A 666 -23.62 -0.40 14.05
CA TYR A 666 -22.19 -0.66 13.81
C TYR A 666 -21.95 -2.12 13.40
N LYS A 667 -22.67 -3.08 13.99
CA LYS A 667 -22.55 -4.50 13.62
C LYS A 667 -23.09 -4.77 12.22
N ALA A 668 -24.20 -4.15 11.85
CA ALA A 668 -24.76 -4.26 10.51
C ALA A 668 -23.78 -3.71 9.46
N VAL A 669 -23.18 -2.55 9.71
CA VAL A 669 -22.18 -1.96 8.82
C VAL A 669 -20.93 -2.84 8.74
N GLN A 670 -20.41 -3.31 9.88
CA GLN A 670 -19.26 -4.22 9.94
C GLN A 670 -19.49 -5.48 9.08
N ARG A 671 -20.66 -6.12 9.22
CA ARG A 671 -20.95 -7.40 8.54
C ARG A 671 -21.34 -7.24 7.08
N SER A 672 -22.10 -6.21 6.74
CA SER A 672 -22.62 -6.02 5.39
C SER A 672 -21.65 -5.30 4.46
N ALA A 673 -20.84 -4.39 5.00
CA ALA A 673 -19.87 -3.62 4.22
C ALA A 673 -18.44 -4.16 4.31
N GLY A 674 -18.20 -5.24 5.08
CA GLY A 674 -16.85 -5.76 5.32
C GLY A 674 -15.94 -4.76 6.05
N ALA A 675 -16.52 -3.78 6.74
CA ALA A 675 -15.76 -2.73 7.41
C ALA A 675 -15.03 -3.30 8.63
N LEU A 676 -13.80 -2.84 8.88
CA LEU A 676 -13.10 -3.12 10.12
C LEU A 676 -13.65 -2.19 11.22
N ALA A 677 -14.07 -2.76 12.35
CA ALA A 677 -14.57 -2.01 13.48
C ALA A 677 -13.60 -2.16 14.65
N ILE A 678 -12.92 -1.08 15.04
CA ILE A 678 -11.95 -1.10 16.14
C ILE A 678 -12.61 -0.50 17.39
N GLY A 679 -12.71 -1.29 18.46
CA GLY A 679 -13.35 -0.89 19.72
C GLY A 679 -14.05 -2.05 20.44
N PRO A 680 -14.82 -1.77 21.50
CA PRO A 680 -15.21 -0.43 21.96
C PRO A 680 -14.05 0.31 22.63
N VAL A 681 -13.82 1.55 22.21
CA VAL A 681 -12.87 2.48 22.85
C VAL A 681 -13.63 3.25 23.92
N LEU A 682 -13.30 3.02 25.19
CA LEU A 682 -13.91 3.72 26.31
C LEU A 682 -13.37 5.15 26.41
N GLN A 683 -14.26 6.07 26.73
CA GLN A 683 -13.95 7.50 26.81
C GLN A 683 -14.59 8.15 28.03
N GLY A 684 -13.93 9.18 28.54
CA GLY A 684 -14.35 9.93 29.73
C GLY A 684 -13.77 9.42 31.06
N LEU A 685 -12.94 8.37 31.05
CA LEU A 685 -12.18 7.92 32.23
C LEU A 685 -10.92 8.78 32.44
N ARG A 686 -10.50 8.97 33.71
CA ARG A 686 -9.25 9.71 34.03
C ARG A 686 -7.96 9.01 33.59
N LYS A 687 -8.01 7.70 33.42
CA LYS A 687 -6.92 6.87 32.93
C LYS A 687 -7.49 5.80 31.99
N PRO A 688 -6.79 5.45 30.91
CA PRO A 688 -7.35 4.60 29.86
C PRO A 688 -7.49 3.16 30.33
N VAL A 689 -8.71 2.65 30.17
CA VAL A 689 -9.07 1.25 30.34
C VAL A 689 -9.98 0.91 29.17
N ASN A 690 -9.70 -0.17 28.45
CA ASN A 690 -10.52 -0.60 27.32
C ASN A 690 -10.99 -2.04 27.46
N ASP A 691 -12.17 -2.31 26.90
CA ASP A 691 -12.80 -3.63 26.85
C ASP A 691 -12.61 -4.26 25.47
N LEU A 692 -12.36 -5.56 25.46
CA LEU A 692 -12.30 -6.39 24.27
C LEU A 692 -13.61 -7.15 24.12
N SER A 693 -13.99 -7.43 22.87
CA SER A 693 -15.01 -8.43 22.62
C SER A 693 -14.47 -9.83 22.96
N ARG A 694 -15.30 -10.68 23.56
CA ARG A 694 -14.98 -12.12 23.71
C ARG A 694 -14.66 -12.82 22.40
N GLY A 695 -15.15 -12.29 21.27
CA GLY A 695 -14.85 -12.79 19.93
C GLY A 695 -13.67 -12.08 19.24
N ALA A 696 -12.89 -11.27 19.96
CA ALA A 696 -11.78 -10.51 19.39
C ALA A 696 -10.71 -11.43 18.81
N LEU A 697 -10.21 -11.06 17.63
CA LEU A 697 -9.07 -11.68 16.96
C LEU A 697 -7.76 -11.11 17.50
N VAL A 698 -6.64 -11.76 17.18
CA VAL A 698 -5.29 -11.30 17.58
C VAL A 698 -5.02 -9.88 17.10
N GLU A 699 -5.35 -9.54 15.85
CA GLU A 699 -5.16 -8.18 15.33
C GLU A 699 -6.07 -7.15 16.05
N ASP A 700 -7.29 -7.53 16.45
CA ASP A 700 -8.17 -6.63 17.22
C ASP A 700 -7.51 -6.26 18.56
N ILE A 701 -6.91 -7.23 19.25
CA ILE A 701 -6.21 -7.03 20.52
C ILE A 701 -4.99 -6.12 20.33
N VAL A 702 -4.17 -6.35 19.30
CA VAL A 702 -3.02 -5.50 18.96
C VAL A 702 -3.47 -4.05 18.72
N ASN A 703 -4.56 -3.86 17.97
CA ASN A 703 -5.11 -2.54 17.69
C ASN A 703 -5.66 -1.85 18.95
N THR A 704 -6.37 -2.58 19.83
CA THR A 704 -6.86 -2.04 21.10
C THR A 704 -5.72 -1.65 22.04
N VAL A 705 -4.62 -2.42 22.06
CA VAL A 705 -3.40 -2.03 22.82
C VAL A 705 -2.80 -0.74 22.25
N ALA A 706 -2.66 -0.62 20.93
CA ALA A 706 -2.16 0.62 20.30
C ALA A 706 -3.05 1.83 20.63
N ILE A 707 -4.37 1.69 20.53
CA ILE A 707 -5.35 2.72 20.91
C ILE A 707 -5.19 3.12 22.37
N THR A 708 -5.07 2.14 23.27
CA THR A 708 -4.96 2.40 24.71
C THR A 708 -3.66 3.14 25.04
N ALA A 709 -2.56 2.80 24.36
CA ALA A 709 -1.30 3.51 24.45
C ALA A 709 -1.45 4.97 23.98
N ILE A 710 -2.10 5.21 22.84
CA ILE A 710 -2.36 6.56 22.32
C ILE A 710 -3.21 7.39 23.29
N GLN A 711 -4.27 6.81 23.85
CA GLN A 711 -5.09 7.49 24.87
C GLN A 711 -4.27 7.87 26.11
N ALA A 712 -3.27 7.06 26.48
CA ALA A 712 -2.35 7.39 27.57
C ALA A 712 -1.33 8.49 27.20
N GLN A 713 -0.93 8.59 25.93
CA GLN A 713 -0.03 9.65 25.44
C GLN A 713 -0.67 11.04 25.50
N GLY A 714 -1.99 11.11 25.25
CA GLY A 714 -2.74 12.37 25.19
C GLY A 714 -2.85 13.16 26.50
N GLY A 715 -2.48 12.56 27.64
CA GLY A 715 -2.66 13.14 28.97
C GLY A 715 -4.16 13.30 29.36
N PRO A 716 -4.48 13.36 30.67
CA PRO A 716 -5.85 13.54 31.14
C PRO A 716 -6.44 14.92 30.85
#